data_AF-A0A971IT10-F1
#
_entry.id   AF-A0A971IT10-F1
#
_cell.length_a   1.000
_cell.length_b   1.000
_cell.length_c   1.000
_cell.angle_alpha   90.00
_cell.angle_beta   90.00
_cell.angle_gamma   90.00
#
_symmetry.space_group_name_H-M   'P 1'
#
loop_
_entity.id
_entity.type
_entity.pdbx_description
1 polymer ?
#
loop_
_entity_poly.entity_id
_entity_poly.type
_entity_poly.pdbx_seq_one_letter_code
_entity_poly.pdbx_strand_id
1 'polypeptide(L)'
;MDSGNSLFNNEVQELLNKLKQWDFSNVSGSMDFSGLDEEQPGEARELLLFAKQLHRLLSNFKNGMHTIDEQSEHIYQTFNERADAARQIMNSNENIAKGAAHQAESAEQCAELVNRFQEKFELLRQSSLQMAEKAGITNKTCDQGEKITQELLARNRETQELLMQVFDRMAALEDVVQGIVEIVDFIVEISKQTNLLALNASIEAARAGEAGKGFAVVAQEMNKLSNETKDAAKEIESNIGSIMEEINSIQTLSHKAKDEFMKQDQAISTTNKAVGQIRAALDDFVSQQMRVSDEVEQLMTYKDQLVASINDIAAVTNESAAISQMVATLSMEQTNVDGLIGDMLISLRENIAELNQHLDNINIEEKAIEKKRVAFIALEQQEFYNEVEEAAVNTGNKLNMEVLCKTPERFNVDEQMAIFREFMEQEVDGIILVPGDSERFKDLIDEAAGRGIKVACVDMDVPGSRRNLFVTSDSYEGGRLAGEAAVRHLKGKGNVMVLLCASEVEAVKKRYQGFVDVTGRYPDIKIIRKEEQVDTDIGRTKRILENMIRENPSFDLLYLVNSDAGEIALDLWKARNLDKKLIVLSKSSKVTEGVKEGIVSSQIVQRNALWGEMAVRLIGKLLQGSEADEMVDTGMYEINASNYHIFDMHNK
;
A
#
# COMPACT_ATOMS: atom_id res chain seq x y z
N MET A 1 100.10 -28.98 -5.39
CA MET A 1 99.72 -27.82 -6.22
C MET A 1 98.96 -28.24 -7.48
N ASP A 2 99.18 -29.43 -8.07
CA ASP A 2 98.46 -29.87 -9.28
C ASP A 2 97.00 -30.32 -9.12
N SER A 3 96.53 -30.64 -7.90
CA SER A 3 95.16 -31.11 -7.68
C SER A 3 94.10 -30.00 -7.73
N GLY A 4 94.46 -28.74 -7.40
CA GLY A 4 93.51 -27.62 -7.39
C GLY A 4 93.13 -27.10 -8.79
N ASN A 5 94.07 -27.11 -9.74
CA ASN A 5 93.84 -26.62 -11.11
C ASN A 5 92.96 -27.57 -11.95
N SER A 6 92.99 -28.89 -11.66
CA SER A 6 92.17 -29.89 -12.33
C SER A 6 90.69 -29.83 -11.89
N LEU A 7 90.43 -29.53 -10.62
CA LEU A 7 89.07 -29.36 -10.09
C LEU A 7 88.40 -28.10 -10.67
N PHE A 8 89.13 -26.98 -10.71
CA PHE A 8 88.66 -25.72 -11.29
C PHE A 8 88.23 -25.86 -12.76
N ASN A 9 89.05 -26.53 -13.57
CA ASN A 9 88.74 -26.71 -14.99
C ASN A 9 87.53 -27.63 -15.20
N ASN A 10 87.33 -28.61 -14.31
CA ASN A 10 86.17 -29.50 -14.36
C ASN A 10 84.87 -28.76 -13.99
N GLU A 11 84.87 -27.94 -12.94
CA GLU A 11 83.69 -27.17 -12.51
C GLU A 11 83.28 -26.09 -13.52
N VAL A 12 84.26 -25.41 -14.14
CA VAL A 12 84.01 -24.43 -15.22
C VAL A 12 83.47 -25.14 -16.47
N GLN A 13 84.00 -26.30 -16.85
CA GLN A 13 83.49 -27.09 -17.97
C GLN A 13 82.09 -27.65 -17.70
N GLU A 14 81.80 -28.04 -16.45
CA GLU A 14 80.46 -28.44 -16.03
C GLU A 14 79.47 -27.29 -16.15
N LEU A 15 79.81 -26.10 -15.63
CA LEU A 15 78.98 -24.90 -15.76
C LEU A 15 78.74 -24.52 -17.23
N LEU A 16 79.77 -24.60 -18.09
CA LEU A 16 79.64 -24.32 -19.52
C LEU A 16 78.75 -25.35 -20.23
N ASN A 17 78.83 -26.64 -19.87
CA ASN A 17 77.96 -27.66 -20.42
C ASN A 17 76.50 -27.47 -19.99
N LYS A 18 76.29 -27.13 -18.72
CA LYS A 18 75.00 -26.74 -18.16
C LYS A 18 74.39 -25.55 -18.93
N LEU A 19 75.15 -24.46 -19.12
CA LEU A 19 74.71 -23.30 -19.89
C LEU A 19 74.38 -23.63 -21.36
N LYS A 20 75.16 -24.50 -22.02
CA LYS A 20 74.88 -24.95 -23.41
C LYS A 20 73.58 -25.75 -23.52
N GLN A 21 73.21 -26.46 -22.46
CA GLN A 21 72.01 -27.29 -22.38
C GLN A 21 70.82 -26.54 -21.77
N TRP A 22 70.96 -25.23 -21.47
CA TRP A 22 69.95 -24.46 -20.74
C TRP A 22 69.57 -25.09 -19.39
N ASP A 23 70.51 -25.77 -18.75
CA ASP A 23 70.36 -26.38 -17.43
C ASP A 23 70.90 -25.46 -16.34
N PHE A 24 69.99 -24.86 -15.59
CA PHE A 24 70.29 -23.99 -14.45
C PHE A 24 70.00 -24.66 -13.11
N SER A 25 69.78 -25.98 -13.08
CA SER A 25 69.62 -26.73 -11.83
C SER A 25 70.90 -26.65 -10.97
N ASN A 26 70.73 -26.46 -9.67
CA ASN A 26 71.80 -26.33 -8.67
C ASN A 26 72.80 -25.16 -8.86
N VAL A 27 72.61 -24.25 -9.84
CA VAL A 27 73.48 -23.08 -10.05
C VAL A 27 73.43 -22.08 -8.89
N SER A 28 72.33 -22.05 -8.14
CA SER A 28 72.10 -21.16 -7.00
C SER A 28 72.70 -21.67 -5.67
N GLY A 29 72.94 -22.98 -5.52
CA GLY A 29 73.24 -23.60 -4.23
C GLY A 29 74.48 -24.51 -4.14
N SER A 30 74.96 -25.12 -5.23
CA SER A 30 76.02 -26.15 -5.14
C SER A 30 77.41 -25.71 -5.64
N MET A 31 77.50 -24.62 -6.40
CA MET A 31 78.76 -24.16 -6.99
C MET A 31 79.37 -23.04 -6.13
N ASP A 32 80.32 -23.40 -5.28
CA ASP A 32 81.11 -22.50 -4.43
C ASP A 32 82.56 -22.44 -4.90
N PHE A 33 82.98 -21.28 -5.39
CA PHE A 33 84.35 -21.00 -5.82
C PHE A 33 85.17 -20.30 -4.72
N SER A 34 84.73 -20.34 -3.45
CA SER A 34 85.37 -19.69 -2.30
C SER A 34 86.79 -20.19 -1.99
N GLY A 35 87.18 -21.36 -2.52
CA GLY A 35 88.50 -21.97 -2.32
C GLY A 35 89.62 -21.50 -3.28
N LEU A 36 89.42 -20.43 -4.05
CA LEU A 36 90.37 -19.99 -5.09
C LEU A 36 91.33 -18.89 -4.60
N ASP A 37 92.63 -19.14 -4.74
CA ASP A 37 93.72 -18.18 -4.52
C ASP A 37 93.63 -16.97 -5.47
N GLU A 38 94.03 -15.79 -4.96
CA GLU A 38 93.76 -14.44 -5.48
C GLU A 38 94.35 -14.07 -6.87
N GLU A 39 95.07 -14.95 -7.58
CA GLU A 39 95.85 -14.57 -8.78
C GLU A 39 95.24 -14.95 -10.15
N GLN A 40 94.16 -15.74 -10.23
CA GLN A 40 93.37 -15.93 -11.49
C GLN A 40 91.82 -15.93 -11.33
N PRO A 41 91.16 -15.08 -10.50
CA PRO A 41 89.77 -15.30 -10.09
C PRO A 41 88.73 -14.43 -10.84
N GLY A 42 89.07 -13.88 -12.01
CA GLY A 42 88.17 -12.97 -12.76
C GLY A 42 87.08 -13.71 -13.55
N GLU A 43 87.47 -14.39 -14.62
CA GLU A 43 86.53 -14.86 -15.65
C GLU A 43 85.58 -15.97 -15.18
N ALA A 44 86.06 -16.95 -14.39
CA ALA A 44 85.22 -18.03 -13.88
C ALA A 44 84.21 -17.55 -12.82
N ARG A 45 84.61 -16.60 -11.97
CA ARG A 45 83.74 -15.98 -10.98
C ARG A 45 82.68 -15.10 -11.65
N GLU A 46 83.06 -14.35 -12.68
CA GLU A 46 82.14 -13.57 -13.52
C GLU A 46 81.15 -14.47 -14.27
N LEU A 47 81.60 -15.60 -14.82
CA LEU A 47 80.75 -16.59 -15.48
C LEU A 47 79.73 -17.21 -14.50
N LEU A 48 80.16 -17.55 -13.28
CA LEU A 48 79.25 -18.01 -12.23
C LEU A 48 78.25 -16.93 -11.83
N LEU A 49 78.70 -15.70 -11.61
CA LEU A 49 77.82 -14.57 -11.28
C LEU A 49 76.79 -14.34 -12.38
N PHE A 50 77.19 -14.40 -13.65
CA PHE A 50 76.30 -14.33 -14.80
C PHE A 50 75.30 -15.50 -14.80
N ALA A 51 75.76 -16.73 -14.61
CA ALA A 51 74.89 -17.91 -14.55
C ALA A 51 73.88 -17.82 -13.38
N LYS A 52 74.30 -17.33 -12.21
CA LYS A 52 73.42 -17.07 -11.06
C LYS A 52 72.40 -15.96 -11.34
N GLN A 53 72.80 -14.87 -11.99
CA GLN A 53 71.89 -13.80 -12.39
C GLN A 53 70.89 -14.28 -13.45
N LEU A 54 71.35 -15.04 -14.44
CA LEU A 54 70.51 -15.61 -15.50
C LEU A 54 69.53 -16.65 -14.93
N HIS A 55 69.99 -17.55 -14.05
CA HIS A 55 69.12 -18.45 -13.29
C HIS A 55 68.03 -17.66 -12.54
N ARG A 56 68.40 -16.60 -11.82
CA ARG A 56 67.44 -15.77 -11.07
C ARG A 56 66.44 -15.08 -12.00
N LEU A 57 66.90 -14.55 -13.13
CA LEU A 57 66.05 -13.92 -14.14
C LEU A 57 65.05 -14.92 -14.72
N LEU A 58 65.53 -16.09 -15.16
CA LEU A 58 64.69 -17.12 -15.77
C LEU A 58 63.72 -17.74 -14.75
N SER A 59 64.15 -17.95 -13.51
CA SER A 59 63.29 -18.41 -12.41
C SER A 59 62.17 -17.39 -12.12
N ASN A 60 62.52 -16.10 -12.00
CA ASN A 60 61.53 -15.04 -11.84
C ASN A 60 60.58 -14.95 -13.04
N PHE A 61 61.09 -15.13 -14.25
CA PHE A 61 60.29 -15.09 -15.48
C PHE A 61 59.31 -16.27 -15.54
N LYS A 62 59.76 -17.50 -15.25
CA LYS A 62 58.91 -18.70 -15.18
C LYS A 62 57.82 -18.56 -14.11
N ASN A 63 58.16 -18.06 -12.93
CA ASN A 63 57.20 -17.78 -11.86
C ASN A 63 56.20 -16.67 -12.26
N GLY A 64 56.68 -15.63 -12.93
CA GLY A 64 55.83 -14.59 -13.49
C GLY A 64 54.84 -15.16 -14.50
N MET A 65 55.29 -16.06 -15.39
CA MET A 65 54.41 -16.69 -16.37
C MET A 65 53.33 -17.56 -15.74
N HIS A 66 53.68 -18.36 -14.73
CA HIS A 66 52.70 -19.15 -13.98
C HIS A 66 51.64 -18.25 -13.32
N THR A 67 52.07 -17.13 -12.73
CA THR A 67 51.13 -16.17 -12.11
C THR A 67 50.19 -15.57 -13.16
N ILE A 68 50.72 -15.18 -14.33
CA ILE A 68 49.90 -14.61 -15.40
C ILE A 68 48.93 -15.67 -15.95
N ASP A 69 49.36 -16.93 -16.09
CA ASP A 69 48.49 -18.03 -16.53
C ASP A 69 47.30 -18.23 -15.58
N GLU A 70 47.57 -18.37 -14.27
CA GLU A 70 46.54 -18.49 -13.23
C GLU A 70 45.61 -17.26 -13.21
N GLN A 71 46.16 -16.05 -13.28
CA GLN A 71 45.36 -14.82 -13.31
C GLN A 71 44.51 -14.74 -14.59
N SER A 72 45.02 -15.16 -15.73
CA SER A 72 44.27 -15.15 -16.99
C SER A 72 43.05 -16.08 -16.94
N GLU A 73 43.17 -17.23 -16.28
CA GLU A 73 42.07 -18.17 -16.06
C GLU A 73 41.01 -17.56 -15.12
N HIS A 74 41.41 -16.95 -14.01
CA HIS A 74 40.47 -16.28 -13.10
C HIS A 74 39.76 -15.09 -13.74
N ILE A 75 40.47 -14.30 -14.55
CA ILE A 75 39.88 -13.19 -15.30
C ILE A 75 38.86 -13.76 -16.29
N TYR A 76 39.19 -14.82 -17.04
CA TYR A 76 38.27 -15.46 -17.98
C TYR A 76 36.97 -15.97 -17.31
N GLN A 77 37.09 -16.63 -16.14
CA GLN A 77 35.94 -17.05 -15.35
C GLN A 77 35.07 -15.87 -14.92
N THR A 78 35.71 -14.80 -14.42
CA THR A 78 35.02 -13.57 -14.00
C THR A 78 34.30 -12.89 -15.17
N PHE A 79 34.85 -12.93 -16.39
CA PHE A 79 34.16 -12.42 -17.58
C PHE A 79 32.93 -13.24 -17.95
N ASN A 80 32.97 -14.56 -17.84
CA ASN A 80 31.79 -15.40 -18.04
C ASN A 80 30.70 -15.11 -17.01
N GLU A 81 31.06 -15.00 -15.72
CA GLU A 81 30.13 -14.58 -14.66
C GLU A 81 29.51 -13.21 -14.95
N ARG A 82 30.30 -12.24 -15.41
CA ARG A 82 29.82 -10.91 -15.82
C ARG A 82 28.91 -10.95 -17.03
N ALA A 83 29.23 -11.78 -18.04
CA ALA A 83 28.40 -11.94 -19.23
C ALA A 83 27.02 -12.54 -18.88
N ASP A 84 26.96 -13.46 -17.91
CA ASP A 84 25.71 -13.98 -17.38
C ASP A 84 24.91 -12.91 -16.63
N ALA A 85 25.58 -12.13 -15.77
CA ALA A 85 24.95 -11.01 -15.08
C ALA A 85 24.41 -9.96 -16.05
N ALA A 86 25.15 -9.62 -17.11
CA ALA A 86 24.70 -8.70 -18.16
C ALA A 86 23.45 -9.22 -18.88
N ARG A 87 23.38 -10.52 -19.19
CA ARG A 87 22.18 -11.16 -19.75
C ARG A 87 20.98 -11.08 -18.81
N GLN A 88 21.19 -11.28 -17.51
CA GLN A 88 20.13 -11.13 -16.52
C GLN A 88 19.63 -9.67 -16.43
N ILE A 89 20.54 -8.69 -16.47
CA ILE A 89 20.18 -7.27 -16.50
C ILE A 89 19.33 -6.96 -17.74
N MET A 90 19.73 -7.45 -18.91
CA MET A 90 18.96 -7.26 -20.15
C MET A 90 17.55 -7.85 -20.07
N ASN A 91 17.41 -9.08 -19.54
CA ASN A 91 16.10 -9.71 -19.36
C ASN A 91 15.21 -8.92 -18.39
N SER A 92 15.77 -8.48 -17.26
CA SER A 92 15.06 -7.63 -16.30
C SER A 92 14.65 -6.29 -16.92
N ASN A 93 15.53 -5.68 -17.72
CA ASN A 93 15.25 -4.44 -18.42
C ASN A 93 14.15 -4.60 -19.48
N GLU A 94 14.09 -5.73 -20.18
CA GLU A 94 12.98 -6.04 -21.10
C GLU A 94 11.63 -6.13 -20.36
N ASN A 95 11.63 -6.72 -19.16
CA ASN A 95 10.43 -6.76 -18.31
C ASN A 95 10.00 -5.36 -17.84
N ILE A 96 10.96 -4.49 -17.50
CA ILE A 96 10.68 -3.08 -17.15
C ILE A 96 10.08 -2.35 -18.36
N ALA A 97 10.67 -2.51 -19.55
CA ALA A 97 10.16 -1.88 -20.77
C ALA A 97 8.73 -2.34 -21.11
N LYS A 98 8.43 -3.64 -20.99
CA LYS A 98 7.07 -4.18 -21.15
C LYS A 98 6.11 -3.63 -20.11
N GLY A 99 6.54 -3.56 -18.84
CA GLY A 99 5.75 -2.99 -17.75
C GLY A 99 5.42 -1.51 -17.99
N ALA A 100 6.39 -0.72 -18.42
CA ALA A 100 6.21 0.68 -18.78
C ALA A 100 5.21 0.81 -19.96
N ALA A 101 5.34 0.01 -21.01
CA ALA A 101 4.39 0.04 -22.13
C ALA A 101 2.95 -0.24 -21.69
N HIS A 102 2.75 -1.26 -20.84
CA HIS A 102 1.43 -1.59 -20.29
C HIS A 102 0.89 -0.47 -19.37
N GLN A 103 1.78 0.19 -18.62
CA GLN A 103 1.40 1.32 -17.76
C GLN A 103 0.97 2.54 -18.59
N ALA A 104 1.61 2.80 -19.73
CA ALA A 104 1.21 3.86 -20.66
C ALA A 104 -0.18 3.60 -21.23
N GLU A 105 -0.44 2.37 -21.71
CA GLU A 105 -1.76 1.98 -22.22
C GLU A 105 -2.84 2.13 -21.14
N SER A 106 -2.55 1.69 -19.91
CA SER A 106 -3.49 1.83 -18.78
C SER A 106 -3.77 3.30 -18.44
N ALA A 107 -2.75 4.17 -18.51
CA ALA A 107 -2.90 5.60 -18.28
C ALA A 107 -3.77 6.28 -19.36
N GLU A 108 -3.60 5.91 -20.63
CA GLU A 108 -4.45 6.38 -21.73
C GLU A 108 -5.91 5.95 -21.54
N GLN A 109 -6.15 4.68 -21.20
CA GLN A 109 -7.50 4.18 -20.92
C GLN A 109 -8.14 4.92 -19.73
N CYS A 110 -7.38 5.18 -18.68
CA CYS A 110 -7.85 5.99 -17.55
C CYS A 110 -8.20 7.43 -17.97
N ALA A 111 -7.38 8.06 -18.83
CA ALA A 111 -7.65 9.40 -19.33
C ALA A 111 -8.96 9.46 -20.13
N GLU A 112 -9.22 8.46 -20.97
CA GLU A 112 -10.49 8.35 -21.70
C GLU A 112 -11.68 8.22 -20.73
N LEU A 113 -11.57 7.35 -19.72
CA LEU A 113 -12.62 7.15 -18.73
C LEU A 113 -12.95 8.43 -17.96
N VAL A 114 -11.92 9.20 -17.60
CA VAL A 114 -12.05 10.47 -16.90
C VAL A 114 -12.74 11.54 -17.76
N ASN A 115 -12.45 11.59 -19.06
CA ASN A 115 -13.18 12.46 -19.98
C ASN A 115 -14.67 12.07 -20.08
N ARG A 116 -14.97 10.78 -20.08
CA ARG A 116 -16.37 10.30 -20.05
C ARG A 116 -17.08 10.67 -18.75
N PHE A 117 -16.39 10.70 -17.61
CA PHE A 117 -16.97 11.20 -16.37
C PHE A 117 -17.33 12.68 -16.44
N GLN A 118 -16.52 13.52 -17.09
CA GLN A 118 -16.84 14.94 -17.28
C GLN A 118 -18.19 15.13 -17.99
N GLU A 119 -18.43 14.40 -19.08
CA GLU A 119 -19.71 14.46 -19.81
C GLU A 119 -20.88 14.02 -18.92
N LYS A 120 -20.70 12.96 -18.13
CA LYS A 120 -21.74 12.44 -17.25
C LYS A 120 -22.05 13.35 -16.06
N PHE A 121 -21.04 13.99 -15.49
CA PHE A 121 -21.23 14.95 -14.41
C PHE A 121 -21.94 16.22 -14.90
N GLU A 122 -21.61 16.72 -16.09
CA GLU A 122 -22.31 17.85 -16.68
C GLU A 122 -23.78 17.53 -16.97
N LEU A 123 -24.07 16.32 -17.48
CA LEU A 123 -25.45 15.85 -17.66
C LEU A 123 -26.21 15.75 -16.33
N LEU A 124 -25.57 15.23 -15.27
CA LEU A 124 -26.15 15.16 -13.93
C LEU A 124 -26.45 16.56 -13.36
N ARG A 125 -25.51 17.50 -13.54
CA ARG A 125 -25.69 18.91 -13.14
C ARG A 125 -26.89 19.54 -13.83
N GLN A 126 -27.01 19.36 -15.15
CA GLN A 126 -28.16 19.87 -15.91
C GLN A 126 -29.48 19.23 -15.48
N SER A 127 -29.51 17.91 -15.31
CA SER A 127 -30.70 17.20 -14.82
C SER A 127 -31.10 17.70 -13.42
N SER A 128 -30.12 17.98 -12.57
CA SER A 128 -30.34 18.49 -11.22
C SER A 128 -31.03 19.85 -11.23
N LEU A 129 -30.54 20.77 -12.07
CA LEU A 129 -31.16 22.09 -12.26
C LEU A 129 -32.59 21.99 -12.80
N GLN A 130 -32.83 21.11 -13.79
CA GLN A 130 -34.18 20.90 -14.34
C GLN A 130 -35.14 20.31 -13.29
N MET A 131 -34.67 19.41 -12.43
CA MET A 131 -35.47 18.86 -11.33
C MET A 131 -35.83 19.94 -10.30
N ALA A 132 -34.86 20.79 -9.93
CA ALA A 132 -35.10 21.91 -9.03
C ALA A 132 -36.13 22.92 -9.61
N GLU A 133 -36.03 23.24 -10.90
CA GLU A 133 -37.01 24.09 -11.60
C GLU A 133 -38.42 23.48 -11.55
N LYS A 134 -38.56 22.20 -11.91
CA LYS A 134 -39.85 21.51 -11.89
C LYS A 134 -40.45 21.42 -10.48
N ALA A 135 -39.61 21.20 -9.46
CA ALA A 135 -40.05 21.23 -8.07
C ALA A 135 -40.59 22.62 -7.69
N GLY A 136 -39.90 23.68 -8.10
CA GLY A 136 -40.36 25.06 -7.91
C GLY A 136 -41.71 25.37 -8.57
N ILE A 137 -41.92 24.89 -9.80
CA ILE A 137 -43.22 25.02 -10.50
C ILE A 137 -44.32 24.26 -9.74
N THR A 138 -44.00 23.06 -9.25
CA THR A 138 -44.97 22.22 -8.52
C THR A 138 -45.33 22.87 -7.18
N ASN A 139 -44.36 23.45 -6.46
CA ASN A 139 -44.62 24.20 -5.22
C ASN A 139 -45.58 25.38 -5.45
N LYS A 140 -45.39 26.15 -6.53
CA LYS A 140 -46.34 27.21 -6.92
C LYS A 140 -47.74 26.68 -7.22
N THR A 141 -47.84 25.49 -7.80
CA THR A 141 -49.13 24.83 -8.09
C THR A 141 -49.82 24.37 -6.81
N CYS A 142 -49.06 23.87 -5.83
CA CYS A 142 -49.57 23.55 -4.49
C CYS A 142 -50.08 24.80 -3.77
N ASP A 143 -49.37 25.93 -3.81
CA ASP A 143 -49.84 27.19 -3.23
C ASP A 143 -51.20 27.63 -3.85
N GLN A 144 -51.35 27.49 -5.16
CA GLN A 144 -52.62 27.75 -5.85
C GLN A 144 -53.72 26.78 -5.42
N GLY A 145 -53.40 25.48 -5.33
CA GLY A 145 -54.33 24.44 -4.88
C GLY A 145 -54.83 24.69 -3.45
N GLU A 146 -53.93 25.05 -2.54
CA GLU A 146 -54.26 25.40 -1.16
C GLU A 146 -55.24 26.58 -1.11
N LYS A 147 -54.95 27.66 -1.86
CA LYS A 147 -55.84 28.83 -1.96
C LYS A 147 -57.24 28.46 -2.47
N ILE A 148 -57.32 27.64 -3.53
CA ILE A 148 -58.60 27.18 -4.10
C ILE A 148 -59.39 26.38 -3.06
N THR A 149 -58.74 25.46 -2.32
CA THR A 149 -59.43 24.67 -1.30
C THR A 149 -59.91 25.52 -0.11
N GLN A 150 -59.17 26.56 0.27
CA GLN A 150 -59.58 27.51 1.30
C GLN A 150 -60.80 28.33 0.85
N GLU A 151 -60.80 28.82 -0.40
CA GLU A 151 -61.95 29.52 -0.99
C GLU A 151 -63.18 28.60 -1.06
N LEU A 152 -62.99 27.33 -1.43
CA LEU A 152 -64.07 26.34 -1.51
C LEU A 152 -64.67 26.03 -0.13
N LEU A 153 -63.85 25.91 0.93
CA LEU A 153 -64.33 25.77 2.30
C LEU A 153 -65.16 26.96 2.76
N ALA A 154 -64.70 28.19 2.48
CA ALA A 154 -65.42 29.40 2.84
C ALA A 154 -66.80 29.45 2.16
N ARG A 155 -66.86 29.14 0.86
CA ARG A 155 -68.10 29.12 0.08
C ARG A 155 -69.06 28.01 0.51
N ASN A 156 -68.51 26.86 0.94
CA ASN A 156 -69.32 25.76 1.48
C ASN A 156 -70.02 26.16 2.77
N ARG A 157 -69.30 26.85 3.68
CA ARG A 157 -69.88 27.39 4.93
C ARG A 157 -70.98 28.42 4.67
N GLU A 158 -70.75 29.35 3.75
CA GLU A 158 -71.78 30.33 3.34
C GLU A 158 -73.05 29.63 2.82
N THR A 159 -72.87 28.57 2.03
CA THR A 159 -74.00 27.78 1.50
C THR A 159 -74.75 27.03 2.60
N GLN A 160 -74.05 26.48 3.60
CA GLN A 160 -74.67 25.86 4.77
C GLN A 160 -75.48 26.87 5.60
N GLU A 161 -74.97 28.10 5.77
CA GLU A 161 -75.70 29.17 6.46
C GLU A 161 -76.98 29.56 5.72
N LEU A 162 -76.93 29.70 4.40
CA LEU A 162 -78.11 29.94 3.56
C LEU A 162 -79.14 28.83 3.68
N LEU A 163 -78.70 27.57 3.68
CA LEU A 163 -79.60 26.42 3.86
C LEU A 163 -80.27 26.42 5.24
N MET A 164 -79.55 26.83 6.28
CA MET A 164 -80.11 26.93 7.63
C MET A 164 -81.19 28.02 7.71
N GLN A 165 -81.00 29.15 7.00
CA GLN A 165 -82.06 30.16 6.86
C GLN A 165 -83.30 29.63 6.12
N VAL A 166 -83.13 28.77 5.11
CA VAL A 166 -84.27 28.11 4.45
C VAL A 166 -85.02 27.23 5.44
N PHE A 167 -84.32 26.49 6.30
CA PHE A 167 -84.92 25.65 7.33
C PHE A 167 -85.78 26.48 8.31
N ASP A 168 -85.23 27.58 8.82
CA ASP A 168 -85.94 28.49 9.73
C ASP A 168 -87.17 29.12 9.08
N ARG A 169 -87.09 29.47 7.79
CA ARG A 169 -88.21 30.02 7.02
C ARG A 169 -89.31 29.00 6.77
N MET A 170 -88.96 27.74 6.53
CA MET A 170 -89.94 26.66 6.36
C MET A 170 -90.65 26.33 7.66
N ALA A 171 -89.94 26.31 8.80
CA ALA A 171 -90.56 26.15 10.11
C ALA A 171 -91.55 27.30 10.43
N ALA A 172 -91.18 28.54 10.10
CA ALA A 172 -92.10 29.67 10.25
C ALA A 172 -93.32 29.58 9.32
N LEU A 173 -93.15 29.06 8.10
CA LEU A 173 -94.25 28.87 7.17
C LEU A 173 -95.20 27.75 7.63
N GLU A 174 -94.66 26.68 8.20
CA GLU A 174 -95.44 25.59 8.82
C GLU A 174 -96.37 26.11 9.92
N ASP A 175 -95.86 26.97 10.81
CA ASP A 175 -96.64 27.61 11.88
C ASP A 175 -97.78 28.50 11.32
N VAL A 176 -97.49 29.29 10.28
CA VAL A 176 -98.51 30.11 9.60
C VAL A 176 -99.59 29.24 8.95
N VAL A 177 -99.20 28.16 8.29
CA VAL A 177 -100.13 27.23 7.63
C VAL A 177 -100.99 26.50 8.65
N GLN A 178 -100.43 26.11 9.80
CA GLN A 178 -101.17 25.53 10.91
C GLN A 178 -102.25 26.50 11.45
N GLY A 179 -101.92 27.79 11.57
CA GLY A 179 -102.90 28.82 11.92
C GLY A 179 -104.05 28.95 10.91
N ILE A 180 -103.79 28.71 9.61
CA ILE A 180 -104.85 28.71 8.59
C ILE A 180 -105.77 27.50 8.75
N VAL A 181 -105.24 26.32 9.10
CA VAL A 181 -106.07 25.12 9.39
C VAL A 181 -107.11 25.44 10.47
N GLU A 182 -106.69 26.07 11.58
CA GLU A 182 -107.59 26.46 12.67
C GLU A 182 -108.70 27.42 12.20
N ILE A 183 -108.36 28.38 11.33
CA ILE A 183 -109.34 29.31 10.75
C ILE A 183 -110.33 28.58 9.84
N VAL A 184 -109.85 27.66 9.01
CA VAL A 184 -110.69 26.87 8.09
C VAL A 184 -111.66 25.98 8.87
N ASP A 185 -111.19 25.32 9.93
CA ASP A 185 -112.04 24.54 10.84
C ASP A 185 -113.16 25.40 11.45
N PHE A 186 -112.82 26.61 11.88
CA PHE A 186 -113.80 27.57 12.39
C PHE A 186 -114.81 28.01 11.33
N ILE A 187 -114.39 28.23 10.08
CA ILE A 187 -115.30 28.55 8.96
C ILE A 187 -116.25 27.38 8.69
N VAL A 188 -115.77 26.14 8.71
CA VAL A 188 -116.61 24.94 8.55
C VAL A 188 -117.62 24.85 9.69
N GLU A 189 -117.24 25.19 10.92
CA GLU A 189 -118.16 25.26 12.06
C GLU A 189 -119.24 26.34 11.88
N ILE A 190 -118.86 27.56 11.51
CA ILE A 190 -119.80 28.66 11.20
C ILE A 190 -120.76 28.25 10.09
N SER A 191 -120.26 27.64 9.02
CA SER A 191 -121.10 27.16 7.91
C SER A 191 -122.11 26.11 8.38
N LYS A 192 -121.70 25.14 9.22
CA LYS A 192 -122.63 24.15 9.81
C LYS A 192 -123.72 24.81 10.66
N GLN A 193 -123.34 25.77 11.50
CA GLN A 193 -124.29 26.52 12.32
C GLN A 193 -125.25 27.36 11.45
N THR A 194 -124.73 28.03 10.42
CA THR A 194 -125.51 28.86 9.48
C THR A 194 -126.46 28.00 8.66
N ASN A 195 -126.04 26.80 8.22
CA ASN A 195 -126.87 25.83 7.52
C ASN A 195 -128.02 25.32 8.43
N LEU A 196 -127.76 25.07 9.70
CA LEU A 196 -128.77 24.71 10.71
C LEU A 196 -129.77 25.85 10.94
N LEU A 197 -129.30 27.10 11.05
CA LEU A 197 -130.15 28.28 11.16
C LEU A 197 -131.03 28.47 9.92
N ALA A 198 -130.45 28.31 8.72
CA ALA A 198 -131.15 28.39 7.44
C ALA A 198 -132.17 27.25 7.26
N LEU A 199 -131.87 26.05 7.76
CA LEU A 199 -132.80 24.92 7.79
C LEU A 199 -133.98 25.20 8.72
N ASN A 200 -133.72 25.70 9.93
CA ASN A 200 -134.76 26.10 10.88
C ASN A 200 -135.65 27.22 10.30
N ALA A 201 -135.04 28.21 9.63
CA ALA A 201 -135.76 29.29 8.95
C ALA A 201 -136.58 28.77 7.76
N SER A 202 -136.08 27.79 7.00
CA SER A 202 -136.82 27.16 5.89
C SER A 202 -138.03 26.36 6.39
N ILE A 203 -137.90 25.67 7.53
CA ILE A 203 -139.00 24.97 8.19
C ILE A 203 -140.09 25.95 8.62
N GLU A 204 -139.71 27.06 9.26
CA GLU A 204 -140.67 28.06 9.74
C GLU A 204 -141.34 28.83 8.59
N ALA A 205 -140.61 29.06 7.48
CA ALA A 205 -141.17 29.64 6.26
C ALA A 205 -142.18 28.69 5.57
N ALA A 206 -141.94 27.38 5.57
CA ALA A 206 -142.91 26.37 5.09
C ALA A 206 -144.16 26.31 5.98
N ARG A 207 -143.99 26.55 7.30
CA ARG A 207 -145.07 26.55 8.30
C ARG A 207 -145.99 27.78 8.20
N ALA A 208 -145.45 28.92 7.75
CA ALA A 208 -146.20 30.18 7.54
C ALA A 208 -147.03 30.23 6.24
N GLY A 209 -146.98 29.20 5.39
CA GLY A 209 -147.80 29.10 4.18
C GLY A 209 -147.59 30.24 3.17
N GLU A 210 -148.67 30.81 2.61
CA GLU A 210 -148.61 31.89 1.61
C GLU A 210 -147.82 33.13 2.06
N ALA A 211 -147.81 33.47 3.35
CA ALA A 211 -147.10 34.62 3.91
C ALA A 211 -145.57 34.41 4.04
N GLY A 212 -145.11 33.15 4.05
CA GLY A 212 -143.70 32.77 4.21
C GLY A 212 -142.90 32.71 2.91
N LYS A 213 -143.54 32.87 1.74
CA LYS A 213 -142.91 32.66 0.42
C LYS A 213 -141.63 33.48 0.21
N GLY A 214 -141.59 34.75 0.62
CA GLY A 214 -140.38 35.59 0.51
C GLY A 214 -139.26 35.16 1.46
N PHE A 215 -139.61 34.72 2.68
CA PHE A 215 -138.66 34.24 3.69
C PHE A 215 -138.07 32.87 3.34
N ALA A 216 -138.87 32.00 2.70
CA ALA A 216 -138.42 30.70 2.21
C ALA A 216 -137.30 30.82 1.16
N VAL A 217 -137.39 31.81 0.27
CA VAL A 217 -136.36 32.09 -0.74
C VAL A 217 -135.05 32.51 -0.07
N VAL A 218 -135.11 33.40 0.93
CA VAL A 218 -133.91 33.85 1.68
C VAL A 218 -133.29 32.69 2.46
N ALA A 219 -134.11 31.85 3.11
CA ALA A 219 -133.62 30.70 3.85
C ALA A 219 -133.00 29.61 2.95
N GLN A 220 -133.57 29.37 1.76
CA GLN A 220 -132.96 28.53 0.73
C GLN A 220 -131.63 29.10 0.22
N GLU A 221 -131.55 30.42 -0.01
CA GLU A 221 -130.28 31.04 -0.41
C GLU A 221 -129.22 31.01 0.71
N MET A 222 -129.60 31.15 1.99
CA MET A 222 -128.65 30.99 3.10
C MET A 222 -128.18 29.53 3.26
N ASN A 223 -129.05 28.56 3.01
CA ASN A 223 -128.69 27.14 3.02
C ASN A 223 -127.71 26.83 1.89
N LYS A 224 -128.01 27.31 0.68
CA LYS A 224 -127.14 27.22 -0.49
C LYS A 224 -125.79 27.88 -0.23
N LEU A 225 -125.77 29.12 0.26
CA LEU A 225 -124.54 29.85 0.60
C LEU A 225 -123.72 29.15 1.69
N SER A 226 -124.37 28.56 2.70
CA SER A 226 -123.67 27.79 3.74
C SER A 226 -123.01 26.53 3.16
N ASN A 227 -123.71 25.80 2.29
CA ASN A 227 -123.14 24.63 1.61
C ASN A 227 -122.00 25.02 0.66
N GLU A 228 -122.16 26.11 -0.12
CA GLU A 228 -121.10 26.67 -0.96
C GLU A 228 -119.89 27.10 -0.11
N THR A 229 -120.11 27.70 1.07
CA THR A 229 -119.04 28.08 2.02
C THR A 229 -118.33 26.85 2.58
N LYS A 230 -119.06 25.77 2.88
CA LYS A 230 -118.49 24.50 3.35
C LYS A 230 -117.64 23.83 2.28
N ASP A 231 -118.12 23.82 1.04
CA ASP A 231 -117.41 23.21 -0.07
C ASP A 231 -116.16 24.03 -0.42
N ALA A 232 -116.24 25.37 -0.40
CA ALA A 232 -115.08 26.25 -0.53
C ALA A 232 -114.06 26.05 0.62
N ALA A 233 -114.52 25.91 1.87
CA ALA A 233 -113.64 25.64 3.01
C ALA A 233 -112.92 24.29 2.89
N LYS A 234 -113.60 23.25 2.38
CA LYS A 234 -112.97 21.94 2.07
C LYS A 234 -111.92 22.04 0.97
N GLU A 235 -112.14 22.87 -0.04
CA GLU A 235 -111.16 23.11 -1.10
C GLU A 235 -109.91 23.80 -0.53
N ILE A 236 -110.10 24.76 0.39
CA ILE A 236 -108.99 25.39 1.14
C ILE A 236 -108.26 24.35 2.00
N GLU A 237 -108.99 23.51 2.76
CA GLU A 237 -108.42 22.42 3.57
C GLU A 237 -107.54 21.49 2.72
N SER A 238 -108.03 21.08 1.54
CA SER A 238 -107.26 20.27 0.59
C SER A 238 -106.00 20.98 0.10
N ASN A 239 -106.08 22.26 -0.27
CA ASN A 239 -104.93 23.04 -0.72
C ASN A 239 -103.89 23.22 0.39
N ILE A 240 -104.33 23.42 1.64
CA ILE A 240 -103.47 23.50 2.81
C ILE A 240 -102.77 22.17 3.08
N GLY A 241 -103.47 21.05 2.94
CA GLY A 241 -102.88 19.72 3.00
C GLY A 241 -101.74 19.54 1.98
N SER A 242 -101.94 19.97 0.74
CA SER A 242 -100.88 19.94 -0.28
C SER A 242 -99.70 20.87 0.06
N ILE A 243 -99.95 22.04 0.64
CA ILE A 243 -98.87 22.94 1.10
C ILE A 243 -98.06 22.31 2.24
N MET A 244 -98.71 21.65 3.19
CA MET A 244 -98.01 20.93 4.27
C MET A 244 -97.15 19.77 3.73
N GLU A 245 -97.65 19.02 2.74
CA GLU A 245 -96.84 17.98 2.08
C GLU A 245 -95.59 18.58 1.41
N GLU A 246 -95.73 19.71 0.72
CA GLU A 246 -94.59 20.42 0.11
C GLU A 246 -93.59 20.94 1.16
N ILE A 247 -94.05 21.49 2.29
CA ILE A 247 -93.17 21.92 3.40
C ILE A 247 -92.35 20.74 3.94
N ASN A 248 -93.00 19.60 4.20
CA ASN A 248 -92.33 18.39 4.68
C ASN A 248 -91.32 17.85 3.65
N SER A 249 -91.65 17.92 2.36
CA SER A 249 -90.76 17.56 1.26
C SER A 249 -89.51 18.45 1.24
N ILE A 250 -89.67 19.77 1.35
CA ILE A 250 -88.57 20.74 1.40
C ILE A 250 -87.70 20.54 2.65
N GLN A 251 -88.28 20.28 3.82
CA GLN A 251 -87.53 19.97 5.04
C GLN A 251 -86.68 18.71 4.86
N THR A 252 -87.24 17.64 4.27
CA THR A 252 -86.51 16.40 3.97
C THR A 252 -85.35 16.64 3.00
N LEU A 253 -85.59 17.41 1.93
CA LEU A 253 -84.55 17.80 0.96
C LEU A 253 -83.45 18.64 1.63
N SER A 254 -83.82 19.55 2.54
CA SER A 254 -82.87 20.40 3.27
C SER A 254 -81.99 19.58 4.21
N HIS A 255 -82.54 18.58 4.91
CA HIS A 255 -81.75 17.64 5.70
C HIS A 255 -80.75 16.85 4.85
N LYS A 256 -81.19 16.32 3.71
CA LYS A 256 -80.27 15.64 2.77
C LYS A 256 -79.17 16.56 2.25
N ALA A 257 -79.51 17.81 1.92
CA ALA A 257 -78.52 18.80 1.48
C ALA A 257 -77.48 19.10 2.57
N LYS A 258 -77.90 19.21 3.84
CA LYS A 258 -77.00 19.38 4.99
C LYS A 258 -76.01 18.22 5.10
N ASP A 259 -76.50 16.97 5.03
CA ASP A 259 -75.63 15.79 5.09
C ASP A 259 -74.62 15.76 3.93
N GLU A 260 -75.03 16.17 2.74
CA GLU A 260 -74.14 16.22 1.57
C GLU A 260 -73.06 17.30 1.73
N PHE A 261 -73.39 18.46 2.29
CA PHE A 261 -72.39 19.49 2.60
C PHE A 261 -71.39 19.04 3.68
N MET A 262 -71.80 18.23 4.66
CA MET A 262 -70.87 17.65 5.65
C MET A 262 -69.86 16.71 4.99
N LYS A 263 -70.33 15.86 4.05
CA LYS A 263 -69.41 15.01 3.25
C LYS A 263 -68.48 15.87 2.39
N GLN A 264 -68.98 16.96 1.83
CA GLN A 264 -68.18 17.90 1.05
C GLN A 264 -67.09 18.56 1.90
N ASP A 265 -67.38 19.01 3.13
CA ASP A 265 -66.37 19.53 4.06
C ASP A 265 -65.26 18.49 4.34
N GLN A 266 -65.65 17.24 4.57
CA GLN A 266 -64.68 16.16 4.79
C GLN A 266 -63.82 15.90 3.55
N ALA A 267 -64.41 15.92 2.36
CA ALA A 267 -63.70 15.78 1.10
C ALA A 267 -62.68 16.92 0.90
N ILE A 268 -63.10 18.18 1.09
CA ILE A 268 -62.20 19.33 0.93
C ILE A 268 -61.08 19.32 1.97
N SER A 269 -61.38 18.96 3.22
CA SER A 269 -60.37 18.79 4.27
C SER A 269 -59.33 17.73 3.92
N THR A 270 -59.77 16.62 3.32
CA THR A 270 -58.89 15.55 2.83
C THR A 270 -58.02 16.04 1.67
N THR A 271 -58.60 16.78 0.72
CA THR A 271 -57.85 17.39 -0.39
C THR A 271 -56.78 18.36 0.12
N ASN A 272 -57.12 19.22 1.08
CA ASN A 272 -56.16 20.17 1.66
C ASN A 272 -55.00 19.46 2.37
N LYS A 273 -55.29 18.39 3.13
CA LYS A 273 -54.24 17.53 3.72
C LYS A 273 -53.33 16.91 2.66
N ALA A 274 -53.89 16.41 1.55
CA ALA A 274 -53.12 15.82 0.47
C ALA A 274 -52.20 16.87 -0.20
N VAL A 275 -52.69 18.09 -0.45
CA VAL A 275 -51.86 19.20 -0.98
C VAL A 275 -50.72 19.54 -0.01
N GLY A 276 -50.99 19.60 1.30
CA GLY A 276 -49.96 19.83 2.32
C GLY A 276 -48.89 18.72 2.38
N GLN A 277 -49.29 17.46 2.21
CA GLN A 277 -48.35 16.33 2.13
C GLN A 277 -47.46 16.41 0.88
N ILE A 278 -48.02 16.81 -0.27
CA ILE A 278 -47.26 17.01 -1.51
C ILE A 278 -46.21 18.12 -1.31
N ARG A 279 -46.60 19.25 -0.68
CA ARG A 279 -45.68 20.36 -0.38
C ARG A 279 -44.50 19.90 0.49
N ALA A 280 -44.78 19.18 1.57
CA ALA A 280 -43.73 18.67 2.46
C ALA A 280 -42.76 17.72 1.73
N ALA A 281 -43.28 16.84 0.86
CA ALA A 281 -42.46 15.97 0.04
C ALA A 281 -41.60 16.74 -0.98
N LEU A 282 -42.11 17.85 -1.53
CA LEU A 282 -41.36 18.72 -2.43
C LEU A 282 -40.23 19.47 -1.73
N ASP A 283 -40.43 19.94 -0.51
CA ASP A 283 -39.38 20.61 0.25
C ASP A 283 -38.21 19.66 0.60
N ASP A 284 -38.52 18.40 0.95
CA ASP A 284 -37.50 17.35 1.12
C ASP A 284 -36.80 17.03 -0.21
N PHE A 285 -37.56 16.90 -1.30
CA PHE A 285 -37.00 16.68 -2.64
C PHE A 285 -36.04 17.79 -3.07
N VAL A 286 -36.37 19.07 -2.85
CA VAL A 286 -35.49 20.20 -3.14
C VAL A 286 -34.21 20.13 -2.30
N SER A 287 -34.33 19.78 -1.02
CA SER A 287 -33.18 19.62 -0.12
C SER A 287 -32.25 18.49 -0.56
N GLN A 288 -32.81 17.35 -0.98
CA GLN A 288 -32.06 16.24 -1.57
C GLN A 288 -31.38 16.66 -2.88
N GLN A 289 -32.06 17.47 -3.70
CA GLN A 289 -31.51 17.94 -4.97
C GLN A 289 -30.30 18.87 -4.77
N MET A 290 -30.32 19.72 -3.73
CA MET A 290 -29.16 20.54 -3.37
C MET A 290 -27.97 19.68 -2.96
N ARG A 291 -28.19 18.61 -2.19
CA ARG A 291 -27.12 17.65 -1.83
C ARG A 291 -26.55 16.95 -3.06
N VAL A 292 -27.40 16.51 -3.98
CA VAL A 292 -26.93 15.92 -5.26
C VAL A 292 -26.07 16.91 -6.04
N SER A 293 -26.42 18.20 -6.03
CA SER A 293 -25.60 19.22 -6.70
C SER A 293 -24.22 19.39 -6.06
N ASP A 294 -24.13 19.38 -4.73
CA ASP A 294 -22.86 19.48 -3.99
C ASP A 294 -21.96 18.25 -4.23
N GLU A 295 -22.55 17.05 -4.20
CA GLU A 295 -21.84 15.79 -4.49
C GLU A 295 -21.27 15.77 -5.92
N VAL A 296 -22.02 16.29 -6.90
CA VAL A 296 -21.52 16.42 -8.29
C VAL A 296 -20.33 17.37 -8.36
N GLU A 297 -20.32 18.47 -7.60
CA GLU A 297 -19.21 19.42 -7.55
C GLU A 297 -17.96 18.81 -6.90
N GLN A 298 -18.13 18.03 -5.83
CA GLN A 298 -17.05 17.25 -5.22
C GLN A 298 -16.48 16.20 -6.19
N LEU A 299 -17.35 15.50 -6.94
CA LEU A 299 -16.93 14.54 -7.96
C LEU A 299 -16.11 15.18 -9.08
N MET A 300 -16.42 16.43 -9.47
CA MET A 300 -15.59 17.18 -10.41
C MET A 300 -14.19 17.48 -9.84
N THR A 301 -14.09 17.78 -8.54
CA THR A 301 -12.80 17.99 -7.88
C THR A 301 -11.96 16.72 -7.86
N TYR A 302 -12.57 15.56 -7.52
CA TYR A 302 -11.87 14.27 -7.59
C TYR A 302 -11.46 13.90 -9.01
N LYS A 303 -12.27 14.25 -10.02
CA LYS A 303 -11.90 14.10 -11.43
C LYS A 303 -10.63 14.89 -11.76
N ASP A 304 -10.49 16.13 -11.30
CA ASP A 304 -9.28 16.92 -11.55
C ASP A 304 -8.04 16.32 -10.89
N GLN A 305 -8.17 15.78 -9.67
CA GLN A 305 -7.09 15.05 -9.01
C GLN A 305 -6.69 13.77 -9.75
N LEU A 306 -7.67 13.06 -10.33
CA LEU A 306 -7.41 11.89 -11.17
C LEU A 306 -6.64 12.27 -12.44
N VAL A 307 -6.99 13.38 -13.10
CA VAL A 307 -6.24 13.88 -14.26
C VAL A 307 -4.78 14.15 -13.89
N ALA A 308 -4.53 14.81 -12.76
CA ALA A 308 -3.16 15.08 -12.30
C ALA A 308 -2.38 13.78 -12.07
N SER A 309 -2.98 12.82 -11.36
CA SER A 309 -2.36 11.50 -11.09
C SER A 309 -2.04 10.73 -12.38
N ILE A 310 -2.93 10.79 -13.37
CA ILE A 310 -2.70 10.15 -14.67
C ILE A 310 -1.53 10.78 -15.41
N ASN A 311 -1.40 12.11 -15.37
CA ASN A 311 -0.26 12.81 -15.97
C ASN A 311 1.06 12.45 -15.28
N ASP A 312 1.06 12.32 -13.95
CA ASP A 312 2.25 11.88 -13.21
C ASP A 312 2.64 10.44 -13.58
N ILE A 313 1.67 9.54 -13.70
CA ILE A 313 1.90 8.18 -14.19
C ILE A 313 2.50 8.19 -15.59
N ALA A 314 1.96 9.00 -16.50
CA ALA A 314 2.48 9.12 -17.86
C ALA A 314 3.93 9.65 -17.87
N ALA A 315 4.25 10.62 -17.02
CA ALA A 315 5.61 11.16 -16.89
C ALA A 315 6.59 10.09 -16.41
N VAL A 316 6.28 9.40 -15.30
CA VAL A 316 7.12 8.31 -14.76
C VAL A 316 7.26 7.16 -15.74
N THR A 317 6.21 6.86 -16.49
CA THR A 317 6.23 5.79 -17.51
C THR A 317 7.16 6.15 -18.66
N ASN A 318 7.11 7.38 -19.16
CA ASN A 318 8.02 7.86 -20.21
C ASN A 318 9.48 7.87 -19.73
N GLU A 319 9.71 8.30 -18.49
CA GLU A 319 11.05 8.24 -17.87
C GLU A 319 11.54 6.79 -17.76
N SER A 320 10.68 5.87 -17.31
CA SER A 320 11.00 4.44 -17.19
C SER A 320 11.34 3.82 -18.54
N ALA A 321 10.60 4.17 -19.60
CA ALA A 321 10.90 3.72 -20.96
C ALA A 321 12.25 4.27 -21.46
N ALA A 322 12.53 5.55 -21.22
CA ALA A 322 13.80 6.18 -21.59
C ALA A 322 15.00 5.56 -20.85
N ILE A 323 14.86 5.35 -19.53
CA ILE A 323 15.87 4.65 -18.71
C ILE A 323 16.06 3.23 -19.22
N SER A 324 14.98 2.52 -19.53
CA SER A 324 15.09 1.16 -20.07
C SER A 324 15.85 1.13 -21.40
N GLN A 325 15.62 2.10 -22.28
CA GLN A 325 16.36 2.21 -23.53
C GLN A 325 17.84 2.51 -23.28
N MET A 326 18.15 3.40 -22.34
CA MET A 326 19.52 3.73 -21.95
C MET A 326 20.24 2.51 -21.35
N VAL A 327 19.61 1.77 -20.44
CA VAL A 327 20.16 0.55 -19.84
C VAL A 327 20.38 -0.52 -20.90
N ALA A 328 19.50 -0.65 -21.88
CA ALA A 328 19.70 -1.57 -23.00
C ALA A 328 20.95 -1.19 -23.82
N THR A 329 21.11 0.10 -24.16
CA THR A 329 22.30 0.59 -24.87
C THR A 329 23.57 0.35 -24.08
N LEU A 330 23.60 0.72 -22.79
CA LEU A 330 24.76 0.50 -21.92
C LEU A 330 25.08 -0.99 -21.77
N SER A 331 24.06 -1.85 -21.68
CA SER A 331 24.26 -3.31 -21.59
C SER A 331 24.83 -3.88 -22.88
N MET A 332 24.41 -3.38 -24.05
CA MET A 332 24.98 -3.76 -25.35
C MET A 332 26.43 -3.30 -25.49
N GLU A 333 26.73 -2.05 -25.11
CA GLU A 333 28.10 -1.53 -25.10
C GLU A 333 29.00 -2.34 -24.17
N GLN A 334 28.51 -2.62 -22.96
CA GLN A 334 29.21 -3.44 -21.99
C GLN A 334 29.47 -4.85 -22.52
N THR A 335 28.47 -5.51 -23.10
CA THR A 335 28.62 -6.85 -23.70
C THR A 335 29.68 -6.86 -24.80
N ASN A 336 29.74 -5.81 -25.62
CA ASN A 336 30.75 -5.67 -26.66
C ASN A 336 32.16 -5.48 -26.07
N VAL A 337 32.30 -4.67 -25.01
CA VAL A 337 33.57 -4.51 -24.28
C VAL A 337 33.99 -5.80 -23.61
N ASP A 338 33.07 -6.50 -22.95
CA ASP A 338 33.33 -7.79 -22.30
C ASP A 338 33.77 -8.85 -23.33
N GLY A 339 33.15 -8.86 -24.52
CA GLY A 339 33.57 -9.70 -25.65
C GLY A 339 34.99 -9.40 -26.14
N LEU A 340 35.33 -8.11 -26.31
CA LEU A 340 36.67 -7.68 -26.70
C LEU A 340 37.72 -8.11 -25.66
N ILE A 341 37.42 -7.96 -24.37
CA ILE A 341 38.35 -8.39 -23.32
C ILE A 341 38.47 -9.92 -23.31
N GLY A 342 37.38 -10.65 -23.54
CA GLY A 342 37.40 -12.09 -23.77
C GLY A 342 38.36 -12.51 -24.90
N ASP A 343 38.27 -11.87 -26.06
CA ASP A 343 39.16 -12.12 -27.20
C ASP A 343 40.63 -11.79 -26.87
N MET A 344 40.86 -10.68 -26.17
CA MET A 344 42.21 -10.30 -25.70
C MET A 344 42.79 -11.33 -24.71
N LEU A 345 41.95 -11.92 -23.85
CA LEU A 345 42.37 -12.96 -22.90
C LEU A 345 42.69 -14.27 -23.60
N ILE A 346 41.91 -14.65 -24.63
CA ILE A 346 42.22 -15.82 -25.46
C ILE A 346 43.59 -15.65 -26.10
N SER A 347 43.84 -14.49 -26.73
CA SER A 347 45.15 -14.20 -27.33
C SER A 347 46.28 -14.16 -26.30
N LEU A 348 46.05 -13.59 -25.11
CA LEU A 348 47.02 -13.60 -24.02
C LEU A 348 47.36 -15.04 -23.58
N ARG A 349 46.36 -15.92 -23.44
CA ARG A 349 46.57 -17.33 -23.09
C ARG A 349 47.34 -18.09 -24.15
N GLU A 350 47.07 -17.83 -25.44
CA GLU A 350 47.86 -18.41 -26.53
C GLU A 350 49.33 -17.98 -26.44
N ASN A 351 49.59 -16.70 -26.18
CA ASN A 351 50.96 -16.19 -26.00
C ASN A 351 51.63 -16.80 -24.75
N ILE A 352 50.91 -16.95 -23.64
CA ILE A 352 51.41 -17.60 -22.41
C ILE A 352 51.76 -19.06 -22.70
N ALA A 353 50.91 -19.78 -23.42
CA ALA A 353 51.14 -21.19 -23.78
C ALA A 353 52.39 -21.35 -24.66
N GLU A 354 52.57 -20.46 -25.66
CA GLU A 354 53.78 -20.46 -26.51
C GLU A 354 55.04 -20.16 -25.69
N LEU A 355 55.00 -19.15 -24.80
CA LEU A 355 56.11 -18.83 -23.91
C LEU A 355 56.44 -19.97 -22.93
N ASN A 356 55.41 -20.60 -22.35
CA ASN A 356 55.60 -21.75 -21.46
C ASN A 356 56.24 -22.93 -22.21
N GLN A 357 55.87 -23.18 -23.47
CA GLN A 357 56.52 -24.20 -24.30
C GLN A 357 58.02 -23.90 -24.52
N HIS A 358 58.41 -22.64 -24.64
CA HIS A 358 59.82 -22.26 -24.71
C HIS A 358 60.54 -22.44 -23.37
N LEU A 359 59.87 -22.17 -22.24
CA LEU A 359 60.41 -22.32 -20.90
C LEU A 359 60.56 -23.78 -20.46
N ASP A 360 59.72 -24.69 -20.95
CA ASP A 360 59.80 -26.14 -20.67
C ASP A 360 61.14 -26.75 -21.11
N ASN A 361 61.79 -26.15 -22.11
CA ASN A 361 63.11 -26.58 -22.58
C ASN A 361 64.27 -26.06 -21.71
N ILE A 362 63.99 -25.27 -20.67
CA ILE A 362 64.98 -24.70 -19.76
C ILE A 362 64.84 -25.36 -18.39
N ASN A 363 65.86 -26.10 -17.96
CA ASN A 363 65.82 -26.82 -16.68
C ASN A 363 66.18 -25.86 -15.53
N ILE A 364 65.16 -25.36 -14.83
CA ILE A 364 65.30 -24.45 -13.67
C ILE A 364 64.50 -25.04 -12.52
N GLU A 365 65.08 -25.01 -11.31
CA GLU A 365 64.35 -25.32 -10.08
C GLU A 365 63.19 -24.33 -9.89
N GLU A 366 61.96 -24.86 -9.89
CA GLU A 366 60.77 -24.08 -9.56
C GLU A 366 60.81 -23.69 -8.10
N LYS A 367 60.81 -22.38 -7.84
CA LYS A 367 60.69 -21.85 -6.50
C LYS A 367 59.22 -21.50 -6.29
N ALA A 368 58.59 -22.12 -5.30
CA ALA A 368 57.19 -21.85 -4.97
C ALA A 368 56.96 -20.34 -4.82
N ILE A 369 55.90 -19.84 -5.46
CA ILE A 369 55.51 -18.43 -5.39
C ILE A 369 54.91 -18.20 -4.00
N GLU A 370 55.53 -17.30 -3.23
CA GLU A 370 55.04 -16.94 -1.90
C GLU A 370 53.82 -16.03 -2.07
N LYS A 371 52.62 -16.58 -1.86
CA LYS A 371 51.36 -15.84 -1.94
C LYS A 371 51.24 -14.87 -0.77
N LYS A 372 50.60 -13.73 -1.01
CA LYS A 372 50.22 -12.83 0.09
C LYS A 372 49.19 -13.51 0.97
N ARG A 373 49.40 -13.50 2.28
CA ARG A 373 48.57 -14.22 3.26
C ARG A 373 47.65 -13.24 3.97
N VAL A 374 46.35 -13.47 3.92
CA VAL A 374 45.35 -12.65 4.62
C VAL A 374 44.56 -13.53 5.57
N ALA A 375 44.58 -13.18 6.85
CA ALA A 375 43.76 -13.87 7.84
C ALA A 375 42.31 -13.37 7.80
N PHE A 376 41.36 -14.26 8.01
CA PHE A 376 39.95 -13.93 8.25
C PHE A 376 39.53 -14.46 9.63
N ILE A 377 38.99 -13.56 10.45
CA ILE A 377 38.58 -13.83 11.84
C ILE A 377 37.17 -13.25 12.05
N ALA A 378 36.16 -14.10 12.08
CA ALA A 378 34.79 -13.70 12.44
C ALA A 378 34.57 -13.77 13.96
N LEU A 379 33.37 -13.42 14.43
CA LEU A 379 33.00 -13.49 15.86
C LEU A 379 32.98 -14.92 16.38
N GLU A 380 32.34 -15.80 15.62
CA GLU A 380 32.14 -17.21 15.92
C GLU A 380 31.71 -17.95 14.65
N GLN A 381 31.79 -19.28 14.66
CA GLN A 381 31.30 -20.10 13.55
C GLN A 381 29.77 -20.07 13.47
N GLN A 382 29.23 -19.34 12.49
CA GLN A 382 27.80 -19.22 12.24
C GLN A 382 27.51 -19.12 10.75
N GLU A 383 26.33 -19.62 10.34
CA GLU A 383 25.83 -19.56 8.96
C GLU A 383 25.88 -18.13 8.39
N PHE A 384 25.62 -17.12 9.23
CA PHE A 384 25.68 -15.71 8.85
C PHE A 384 27.06 -15.27 8.31
N TYR A 385 28.15 -15.78 8.89
CA TYR A 385 29.52 -15.42 8.50
C TYR A 385 30.11 -16.38 7.46
N ASN A 386 29.54 -17.57 7.26
CA ASN A 386 30.02 -18.53 6.26
C ASN A 386 30.05 -17.93 4.84
N GLU A 387 29.00 -17.19 4.45
CA GLU A 387 28.94 -16.52 3.14
C GLU A 387 30.01 -15.43 3.00
N VAL A 388 30.34 -14.74 4.10
CA VAL A 388 31.41 -13.72 4.14
C VAL A 388 32.77 -14.37 3.95
N GLU A 389 33.01 -15.47 4.68
CA GLU A 389 34.25 -16.25 4.63
C GLU A 389 34.47 -16.85 3.23
N GLU A 390 33.46 -17.51 2.67
CA GLU A 390 33.51 -18.09 1.33
C GLU A 390 33.78 -17.03 0.26
N ALA A 391 33.11 -15.88 0.34
CA ALA A 391 33.36 -14.77 -0.58
C ALA A 391 34.78 -14.21 -0.43
N ALA A 392 35.31 -14.12 0.79
CA ALA A 392 36.68 -13.70 1.04
C ALA A 392 37.68 -14.69 0.42
N VAL A 393 37.53 -15.99 0.67
CA VAL A 393 38.40 -17.04 0.10
C VAL A 393 38.36 -17.03 -1.42
N ASN A 394 37.16 -17.00 -2.02
CA ASN A 394 36.99 -16.96 -3.47
C ASN A 394 37.65 -15.72 -4.08
N THR A 395 37.51 -14.56 -3.43
CA THR A 395 38.16 -13.32 -3.88
C THR A 395 39.68 -13.38 -3.72
N GLY A 396 40.18 -13.98 -2.64
CA GLY A 396 41.61 -14.19 -2.42
C GLY A 396 42.23 -15.03 -3.52
N ASN A 397 41.60 -16.15 -3.87
CA ASN A 397 42.02 -17.02 -4.97
C ASN A 397 42.08 -16.23 -6.30
N LYS A 398 41.04 -15.45 -6.62
CA LYS A 398 41.00 -14.59 -7.82
C LYS A 398 42.12 -13.54 -7.85
N LEU A 399 42.65 -13.12 -6.69
CA LEU A 399 43.72 -12.13 -6.55
C LEU A 399 45.10 -12.74 -6.29
N ASN A 400 45.25 -14.06 -6.39
CA ASN A 400 46.47 -14.80 -6.04
C ASN A 400 46.96 -14.53 -4.59
N MET A 401 46.00 -14.51 -3.66
CA MET A 401 46.21 -14.35 -2.22
C MET A 401 45.69 -15.58 -1.49
N GLU A 402 46.40 -16.03 -0.47
CA GLU A 402 45.95 -17.10 0.42
C GLU A 402 45.12 -16.49 1.55
N VAL A 403 43.84 -16.85 1.64
CA VAL A 403 42.98 -16.42 2.74
C VAL A 403 42.90 -17.54 3.78
N LEU A 404 43.37 -17.25 4.99
CA LEU A 404 43.46 -18.18 6.11
C LEU A 404 42.34 -17.90 7.11
N CYS A 405 41.35 -18.77 7.15
CA CYS A 405 40.20 -18.59 8.02
C CYS A 405 40.41 -19.31 9.34
N LYS A 406 40.36 -18.56 10.45
CA LYS A 406 40.33 -19.14 11.80
C LYS A 406 39.48 -18.27 12.69
N THR A 407 38.43 -18.88 13.22
CA THR A 407 37.37 -18.21 13.99
C THR A 407 37.05 -19.07 15.21
N PRO A 408 36.77 -18.49 16.39
CA PRO A 408 36.32 -19.25 17.56
C PRO A 408 35.09 -20.11 17.25
N GLU A 409 34.97 -21.29 17.86
CA GLU A 409 33.74 -22.11 17.70
C GLU A 409 32.51 -21.41 18.28
N ARG A 410 32.70 -20.59 19.31
CA ARG A 410 31.66 -19.78 19.98
C ARG A 410 32.20 -18.41 20.32
N PHE A 411 31.31 -17.43 20.47
CA PHE A 411 31.68 -16.07 20.83
C PHE A 411 32.57 -16.02 22.08
N ASN A 412 33.84 -15.68 21.87
CA ASN A 412 34.86 -15.59 22.90
C ASN A 412 35.95 -14.60 22.47
N VAL A 413 35.93 -13.41 23.08
CA VAL A 413 36.86 -12.33 22.74
C VAL A 413 38.31 -12.69 23.05
N ASP A 414 38.58 -13.43 24.13
CA ASP A 414 39.96 -13.80 24.51
C ASP A 414 40.56 -14.76 23.49
N GLU A 415 39.78 -15.74 23.05
CA GLU A 415 40.15 -16.69 22.00
C GLU A 415 40.35 -15.98 20.66
N GLN A 416 39.44 -15.07 20.29
CA GLN A 416 39.55 -14.27 19.07
C GLN A 416 40.83 -13.42 19.06
N MET A 417 41.17 -12.79 20.19
CA MET A 417 42.43 -12.04 20.34
C MET A 417 43.66 -12.95 20.29
N ALA A 418 43.57 -14.17 20.81
CA ALA A 418 44.66 -15.15 20.71
C ALA A 418 44.90 -15.58 19.25
N ILE A 419 43.83 -15.84 18.49
CA ILE A 419 43.89 -16.14 17.05
C ILE A 419 44.49 -14.96 16.27
N PHE A 420 44.10 -13.71 16.59
CA PHE A 420 44.65 -12.52 15.96
C PHE A 420 46.17 -12.41 16.20
N ARG A 421 46.63 -12.63 17.44
CA ARG A 421 48.08 -12.66 17.76
C ARG A 421 48.81 -13.78 17.04
N GLU A 422 48.21 -14.96 16.97
CA GLU A 422 48.78 -16.09 16.23
C GLU A 422 49.02 -15.72 14.76
N PHE A 423 48.05 -15.08 14.10
CA PHE A 423 48.25 -14.62 12.72
C PHE A 423 49.30 -13.51 12.59
N MET A 424 49.40 -12.61 13.57
CA MET A 424 50.50 -11.63 13.60
C MET A 424 51.88 -12.27 13.78
N GLU A 425 51.97 -13.35 14.56
CA GLU A 425 53.21 -14.14 14.75
C GLU A 425 53.54 -14.97 13.50
N GLN A 426 52.52 -15.39 12.74
CA GLN A 426 52.69 -16.02 11.42
C GLN A 426 53.05 -15.03 10.31
N GLU A 427 53.22 -13.75 10.61
CA GLU A 427 53.61 -12.69 9.66
C GLU A 427 52.67 -12.59 8.43
N VAL A 428 51.35 -12.72 8.64
CA VAL A 428 50.38 -12.47 7.57
C VAL A 428 50.46 -11.03 7.06
N ASP A 429 50.17 -10.81 5.78
CA ASP A 429 50.20 -9.48 5.16
C ASP A 429 48.96 -8.65 5.50
N GLY A 430 47.82 -9.30 5.77
CA GLY A 430 46.58 -8.63 6.15
C GLY A 430 45.70 -9.43 7.09
N ILE A 431 44.80 -8.75 7.79
CA ILE A 431 43.81 -9.36 8.70
C ILE A 431 42.45 -8.71 8.44
N ILE A 432 41.45 -9.54 8.17
CA ILE A 432 40.03 -9.19 8.13
C ILE A 432 39.42 -9.65 9.45
N LEU A 433 38.85 -8.72 10.20
CA LEU A 433 38.35 -8.96 11.55
C LEU A 433 36.91 -8.48 11.68
N VAL A 434 36.05 -9.33 12.23
CA VAL A 434 34.79 -8.91 12.86
C VAL A 434 35.06 -8.80 14.37
N PRO A 435 35.28 -7.60 14.92
CA PRO A 435 35.76 -7.46 16.30
C PRO A 435 34.66 -7.79 17.32
N GLY A 436 34.93 -8.73 18.24
CA GLY A 436 34.01 -9.04 19.34
C GLY A 436 33.98 -8.00 20.45
N ASP A 437 34.98 -7.12 20.52
CA ASP A 437 35.08 -6.02 21.48
C ASP A 437 35.95 -4.89 20.92
N SER A 438 35.34 -3.76 20.56
CA SER A 438 36.05 -2.66 19.92
C SER A 438 37.17 -2.07 20.80
N GLU A 439 36.96 -1.92 22.11
CA GLU A 439 37.99 -1.31 22.97
C GLU A 439 39.21 -2.22 23.10
N ARG A 440 38.98 -3.51 23.28
CA ARG A 440 40.06 -4.49 23.50
C ARG A 440 40.88 -4.77 22.24
N PHE A 441 40.31 -4.65 21.05
CA PHE A 441 41.03 -4.85 19.79
C PHE A 441 41.84 -3.63 19.35
N LYS A 442 41.58 -2.44 19.90
CA LYS A 442 42.25 -1.19 19.49
C LYS A 442 43.78 -1.30 19.48
N ASP A 443 44.36 -1.63 20.63
CA ASP A 443 45.83 -1.71 20.79
C ASP A 443 46.42 -2.84 19.92
N LEU A 444 45.68 -3.93 19.73
CA LEU A 444 46.12 -5.08 18.95
C LEU A 444 46.13 -4.78 17.44
N ILE A 445 45.11 -4.06 16.96
CA ILE A 445 45.06 -3.54 15.59
C ILE A 445 46.20 -2.53 15.38
N ASP A 446 46.45 -1.65 16.35
CA ASP A 446 47.55 -0.70 16.29
C ASP A 446 48.89 -1.42 16.23
N GLU A 447 49.08 -2.50 17.00
CA GLU A 447 50.29 -3.32 16.95
C GLU A 447 50.48 -3.96 15.56
N ALA A 448 49.44 -4.58 15.00
CA ALA A 448 49.46 -5.16 13.65
C ALA A 448 49.81 -4.12 12.58
N ALA A 449 49.18 -2.94 12.63
CA ALA A 449 49.50 -1.83 11.74
C ALA A 449 50.96 -1.36 11.88
N GLY A 450 51.51 -1.39 13.10
CA GLY A 450 52.92 -1.08 13.37
C GLY A 450 53.90 -2.10 12.76
N ARG A 451 53.47 -3.35 12.57
CA ARG A 451 54.21 -4.41 11.86
C ARG A 451 54.00 -4.36 10.34
N GLY A 452 53.20 -3.42 9.83
CA GLY A 452 52.90 -3.27 8.41
C GLY A 452 51.73 -4.13 7.91
N ILE A 453 51.08 -4.88 8.80
CA ILE A 453 49.92 -5.72 8.47
C ILE A 453 48.72 -4.83 8.20
N LYS A 454 48.02 -5.07 7.08
CA LYS A 454 46.82 -4.30 6.71
C LYS A 454 45.60 -4.88 7.42
N VAL A 455 44.85 -4.06 8.15
CA VAL A 455 43.69 -4.52 8.93
C VAL A 455 42.40 -3.97 8.37
N ALA A 456 41.44 -4.84 8.08
CA ALA A 456 40.08 -4.49 7.72
C ALA A 456 39.11 -4.94 8.81
N CYS A 457 38.25 -4.02 9.27
CA CYS A 457 37.10 -4.36 10.08
C CYS A 457 35.89 -4.66 9.17
N VAL A 458 35.09 -5.66 9.52
CA VAL A 458 33.88 -6.03 8.80
C VAL A 458 32.73 -6.15 9.79
N ASP A 459 31.52 -5.75 9.39
CA ASP A 459 30.27 -5.80 10.18
C ASP A 459 30.30 -4.87 11.42
N MET A 460 31.22 -5.11 12.35
CA MET A 460 31.52 -4.26 13.51
C MET A 460 32.82 -3.48 13.34
N ASP A 461 32.89 -2.30 13.95
CA ASP A 461 34.02 -1.38 13.80
C ASP A 461 34.90 -1.26 15.05
N VAL A 462 36.15 -0.85 14.87
CA VAL A 462 37.07 -0.42 15.94
C VAL A 462 37.52 1.02 15.71
N PRO A 463 36.64 2.00 15.98
CA PRO A 463 36.92 3.41 15.70
C PRO A 463 38.12 3.92 16.51
N GLY A 464 38.95 4.73 15.86
CA GLY A 464 40.14 5.33 16.45
C GLY A 464 41.34 4.39 16.59
N SER A 465 41.25 3.12 16.20
CA SER A 465 42.43 2.29 15.92
C SER A 465 43.07 2.68 14.58
N ARG A 466 44.23 2.11 14.28
CA ARG A 466 44.95 2.24 13.00
C ARG A 466 44.53 1.18 11.98
N ARG A 467 43.30 0.64 12.08
CA ARG A 467 42.72 -0.16 11.00
C ARG A 467 42.74 0.63 9.68
N ASN A 468 42.83 -0.06 8.56
CA ASN A 468 42.88 0.58 7.25
C ASN A 468 41.50 0.84 6.66
N LEU A 469 40.54 -0.06 6.86
CA LEU A 469 39.20 0.04 6.30
C LEU A 469 38.13 -0.63 7.16
N PHE A 470 36.89 -0.20 6.99
CA PHE A 470 35.70 -0.78 7.61
C PHE A 470 34.62 -1.04 6.55
N VAL A 471 34.18 -2.29 6.40
CA VAL A 471 33.12 -2.68 5.46
C VAL A 471 31.89 -3.13 6.23
N THR A 472 30.74 -2.53 5.97
CA THR A 472 29.49 -2.86 6.68
C THR A 472 28.25 -2.57 5.82
N SER A 473 27.07 -2.78 6.38
CA SER A 473 25.81 -2.27 5.87
C SER A 473 25.26 -1.24 6.87
N ASP A 474 24.90 -0.04 6.40
CA ASP A 474 24.37 1.00 7.29
C ASP A 474 23.07 0.56 7.98
N SER A 475 23.18 0.33 9.28
CA SER A 475 22.09 -0.12 10.13
C SER A 475 20.97 0.91 10.30
N TYR A 476 21.27 2.21 10.19
CA TYR A 476 20.23 3.24 10.19
C TYR A 476 19.36 3.13 8.93
N GLU A 477 19.99 2.98 7.77
CA GLU A 477 19.28 2.81 6.50
C GLU A 477 18.46 1.51 6.47
N GLY A 478 18.96 0.42 7.06
CA GLY A 478 18.17 -0.80 7.28
C GLY A 478 16.90 -0.55 8.10
N GLY A 479 17.00 0.27 9.14
CA GLY A 479 15.85 0.74 9.92
C GLY A 479 14.88 1.59 9.11
N ARG A 480 15.40 2.53 8.30
CA ARG A 480 14.61 3.39 7.42
C ARG A 480 13.80 2.56 6.43
N LEU A 481 14.41 1.58 5.76
CA LEU A 481 13.74 0.66 4.84
C LEU A 481 12.62 -0.14 5.55
N ALA A 482 12.87 -0.63 6.76
CA ALA A 482 11.84 -1.30 7.56
C ALA A 482 10.66 -0.37 7.89
N GLY A 483 10.94 0.91 8.20
CA GLY A 483 9.93 1.92 8.46
C GLY A 483 9.06 2.21 7.23
N GLU A 484 9.68 2.32 6.06
CA GLU A 484 8.97 2.51 4.79
C GLU A 484 8.08 1.32 4.46
N ALA A 485 8.57 0.10 4.67
CA ALA A 485 7.78 -1.12 4.54
C ALA A 485 6.59 -1.12 5.53
N ALA A 486 6.78 -0.69 6.77
CA ALA A 486 5.70 -0.59 7.75
C ALA A 486 4.60 0.39 7.32
N VAL A 487 4.98 1.59 6.87
CA VAL A 487 4.03 2.60 6.35
C VAL A 487 3.22 2.03 5.19
N ARG A 488 3.88 1.34 4.26
CA ARG A 488 3.24 0.70 3.09
C ARG A 488 2.20 -0.34 3.51
N HIS A 489 2.60 -1.28 4.38
CA HIS A 489 1.73 -2.38 4.82
C HIS A 489 0.57 -1.93 5.71
N LEU A 490 0.77 -0.86 6.49
CA LEU A 490 -0.23 -0.25 7.36
C LEU A 490 -1.09 0.81 6.64
N LYS A 491 -0.76 1.18 5.40
CA LYS A 491 -1.43 2.27 4.66
C LYS A 491 -1.51 3.57 5.48
N GLY A 492 -0.43 3.87 6.21
CA GLY A 492 -0.31 5.08 7.05
C GLY A 492 -1.00 5.03 8.41
N LYS A 493 -1.62 3.91 8.84
CA LYS A 493 -2.30 3.80 10.14
C LYS A 493 -2.21 2.41 10.76
N GLY A 494 -1.87 2.31 12.05
CA GLY A 494 -1.92 1.05 12.78
C GLY A 494 -1.06 1.00 14.03
N ASN A 495 -1.23 -0.07 14.80
CA ASN A 495 -0.51 -0.32 16.04
C ASN A 495 0.73 -1.19 15.77
N VAL A 496 1.90 -0.69 16.10
CA VAL A 496 3.19 -1.33 15.90
C VAL A 496 3.76 -1.83 17.21
N MET A 497 4.30 -3.04 17.19
CA MET A 497 5.18 -3.56 18.23
C MET A 497 6.61 -3.67 17.70
N VAL A 498 7.60 -3.48 18.57
CA VAL A 498 9.01 -3.63 18.21
C VAL A 498 9.73 -4.44 19.29
N LEU A 499 10.55 -5.40 18.88
CA LEU A 499 11.45 -6.14 19.78
C LEU A 499 12.90 -5.96 19.34
N LEU A 500 13.72 -5.45 20.25
CA LEU A 500 15.17 -5.31 20.09
C LEU A 500 15.88 -6.42 20.87
N CYS A 501 16.55 -7.30 20.14
CA CYS A 501 17.49 -8.26 20.73
C CYS A 501 18.92 -7.71 20.61
N ALA A 502 19.79 -8.04 21.56
CA ALA A 502 21.09 -7.39 21.68
C ALA A 502 20.98 -5.84 21.76
N SER A 503 20.05 -5.35 22.59
CA SER A 503 19.64 -3.93 22.63
C SER A 503 20.75 -2.94 22.91
N GLU A 504 21.88 -3.37 23.49
CA GLU A 504 23.03 -2.51 23.75
C GLU A 504 23.93 -2.28 22.53
N VAL A 505 23.82 -3.11 21.49
CA VAL A 505 24.61 -2.99 20.26
C VAL A 505 24.19 -1.76 19.47
N GLU A 506 25.15 -0.92 19.10
CA GLU A 506 24.91 0.35 18.40
C GLU A 506 24.16 0.16 17.08
N ALA A 507 24.48 -0.88 16.31
CA ALA A 507 23.77 -1.25 15.09
C ALA A 507 22.27 -1.48 15.33
N VAL A 508 21.90 -2.13 16.44
CA VAL A 508 20.50 -2.38 16.83
C VAL A 508 19.78 -1.07 17.18
N LYS A 509 20.46 -0.18 17.91
CA LYS A 509 19.94 1.15 18.24
C LYS A 509 19.68 1.98 16.97
N LYS A 510 20.61 1.96 16.01
CA LYS A 510 20.47 2.63 14.71
C LYS A 510 19.31 2.10 13.86
N ARG A 511 19.13 0.77 13.80
CA ARG A 511 17.97 0.14 13.12
C ARG A 511 16.64 0.61 13.69
N TYR A 512 16.54 0.65 15.02
CA TYR A 512 15.35 1.17 15.67
C TYR A 512 15.14 2.67 15.38
N GLN A 513 16.21 3.48 15.44
CA GLN A 513 16.15 4.91 15.17
C GLN A 513 15.64 5.20 13.74
N GLY A 514 16.22 4.56 12.72
CA GLY A 514 15.77 4.74 11.33
C GLY A 514 14.30 4.33 11.12
N PHE A 515 13.84 3.27 11.80
CA PHE A 515 12.43 2.85 11.76
C PHE A 515 11.50 3.91 12.37
N VAL A 516 11.88 4.48 13.52
CA VAL A 516 11.11 5.52 14.22
C VAL A 516 11.09 6.82 13.41
N ASP A 517 12.19 7.22 12.79
CA ASP A 517 12.28 8.47 12.03
C ASP A 517 11.38 8.48 10.77
N VAL A 518 11.09 7.30 10.22
CA VAL A 518 10.11 7.15 9.13
C VAL A 518 8.69 7.08 9.68
N THR A 519 8.42 6.15 10.61
CA THR A 519 7.06 5.92 11.12
C THR A 519 6.52 7.11 11.90
N GLY A 520 7.37 7.89 12.58
CA GLY A 520 7.02 9.10 13.31
C GLY A 520 6.48 10.24 12.44
N ARG A 521 6.67 10.18 11.10
CA ARG A 521 6.05 11.11 10.15
C ARG A 521 4.55 10.84 9.94
N TYR A 522 4.04 9.71 10.43
CA TYR A 522 2.66 9.26 10.29
C TYR A 522 1.99 9.16 11.67
N PRO A 523 1.23 10.18 12.11
CA PRO A 523 0.70 10.26 13.49
C PRO A 523 -0.31 9.15 13.83
N ASP A 524 -0.89 8.50 12.83
CA ASP A 524 -1.81 7.38 12.98
C ASP A 524 -1.10 6.02 13.07
N ILE A 525 0.22 5.96 12.91
CA ILE A 525 1.05 4.80 13.24
C ILE A 525 1.56 4.97 14.67
N LYS A 526 1.22 4.02 15.55
CA LYS A 526 1.56 4.09 16.97
C LYS A 526 2.40 2.91 17.39
N ILE A 527 3.61 3.15 17.87
CA ILE A 527 4.38 2.11 18.56
C ILE A 527 3.76 1.92 19.94
N ILE A 528 2.94 0.87 20.08
CA ILE A 528 2.17 0.59 21.30
C ILE A 528 2.96 -0.26 22.31
N ARG A 529 3.99 -0.98 21.84
CA ARG A 529 4.89 -1.75 22.70
C ARG A 529 6.29 -1.79 22.09
N LYS A 530 7.29 -1.52 22.92
CA LYS A 530 8.70 -1.75 22.63
C LYS A 530 9.25 -2.65 23.73
N GLU A 531 9.88 -3.74 23.35
CA GLU A 531 10.61 -4.62 24.26
C GLU A 531 12.08 -4.67 23.88
N GLU A 532 12.91 -4.84 24.89
CA GLU A 532 14.37 -4.93 24.73
C GLU A 532 14.88 -6.11 25.54
N GLN A 533 15.79 -6.87 24.95
CA GLN A 533 16.63 -7.81 25.65
C GLN A 533 18.09 -7.55 25.29
N VAL A 534 18.94 -7.59 26.31
CA VAL A 534 20.39 -7.34 26.16
C VAL A 534 21.08 -8.51 25.45
N ASP A 535 20.51 -9.71 25.54
CA ASP A 535 21.03 -10.95 24.96
C ASP A 535 20.25 -11.39 23.69
N THR A 536 20.62 -12.53 23.13
CA THR A 536 19.91 -13.21 22.02
C THR A 536 19.33 -14.56 22.44
N ASP A 537 19.02 -14.77 23.74
CA ASP A 537 18.53 -16.06 24.23
C ASP A 537 17.20 -16.46 23.58
N ILE A 538 17.19 -17.60 22.89
CA ILE A 538 16.05 -18.08 22.10
C ILE A 538 14.81 -18.29 22.99
N GLY A 539 14.99 -18.88 24.17
CA GLY A 539 13.89 -19.17 25.10
C GLY A 539 13.24 -17.90 25.65
N ARG A 540 14.04 -16.91 26.00
CA ARG A 540 13.61 -15.58 26.45
C ARG A 540 12.93 -14.82 25.32
N THR A 541 13.53 -14.78 24.14
CA THR A 541 12.97 -14.15 22.94
C THR A 541 11.57 -14.67 22.67
N LYS A 542 11.40 -16.00 22.67
CA LYS A 542 10.09 -16.64 22.50
C LYS A 542 9.09 -16.19 23.57
N ARG A 543 9.46 -16.21 24.86
CA ARG A 543 8.57 -15.77 25.96
C ARG A 543 8.17 -14.30 25.81
N ILE A 544 9.10 -13.43 25.43
CA ILE A 544 8.83 -12.00 25.20
C ILE A 544 7.81 -11.85 24.06
N LEU A 545 8.06 -12.47 22.91
CA LEU A 545 7.15 -12.44 21.77
C LEU A 545 5.75 -12.95 22.14
N GLU A 546 5.66 -14.08 22.84
CA GLU A 546 4.38 -14.64 23.28
C GLU A 546 3.62 -13.71 24.23
N ASN A 547 4.31 -13.04 25.15
CA ASN A 547 3.73 -12.06 26.06
C ASN A 547 3.28 -10.80 25.31
N MET A 548 4.13 -10.24 24.42
CA MET A 548 3.80 -9.08 23.60
C MET A 548 2.52 -9.32 22.79
N ILE A 549 2.41 -10.46 22.11
CA ILE A 549 1.23 -10.85 21.31
C ILE A 549 0.00 -11.04 22.20
N ARG A 550 0.14 -11.71 23.36
CA ARG A 550 -0.98 -11.97 24.29
C ARG A 550 -1.52 -10.69 24.92
N GLU A 551 -0.64 -9.77 25.31
CA GLU A 551 -0.99 -8.55 26.05
C GLU A 551 -1.43 -7.41 25.15
N ASN A 552 -1.14 -7.49 23.84
CA ASN A 552 -1.45 -6.43 22.88
C ASN A 552 -2.19 -6.99 21.65
N PRO A 553 -3.36 -7.65 21.78
CA PRO A 553 -4.05 -8.30 20.66
C PRO A 553 -4.47 -7.33 19.53
N SER A 554 -4.53 -6.03 19.82
CA SER A 554 -4.84 -4.97 18.87
C SER A 554 -3.65 -4.52 18.00
N PHE A 555 -2.47 -5.12 18.13
CA PHE A 555 -1.35 -4.81 17.24
C PHE A 555 -1.68 -5.16 15.80
N ASP A 556 -1.08 -4.47 14.85
CA ASP A 556 -1.25 -4.69 13.41
C ASP A 556 0.07 -5.16 12.77
N LEU A 557 1.20 -4.73 13.32
CA LEU A 557 2.54 -5.03 12.81
C LEU A 557 3.54 -5.30 13.94
N LEU A 558 4.40 -6.30 13.76
CA LEU A 558 5.59 -6.53 14.58
C LEU A 558 6.85 -6.28 13.74
N TYR A 559 7.75 -5.44 14.24
CA TYR A 559 9.08 -5.23 13.67
C TYR A 559 10.16 -5.90 14.55
N LEU A 560 11.00 -6.70 13.90
CA LEU A 560 12.12 -7.42 14.51
C LEU A 560 13.43 -6.97 13.84
N VAL A 561 14.34 -6.46 14.66
CA VAL A 561 15.61 -5.85 14.22
C VAL A 561 16.78 -6.85 14.05
N ASN A 562 16.55 -8.14 14.33
CA ASN A 562 17.56 -9.20 14.33
C ASN A 562 17.02 -10.51 13.71
N SER A 563 17.95 -11.35 13.22
CA SER A 563 17.65 -12.59 12.50
C SER A 563 16.93 -13.64 13.36
N ASP A 564 17.47 -13.99 14.53
CA ASP A 564 16.96 -15.08 15.37
C ASP A 564 15.53 -14.84 15.85
N ALA A 565 15.24 -13.58 16.21
CA ALA A 565 13.90 -13.17 16.61
C ALA A 565 12.90 -13.37 15.46
N GLY A 566 13.35 -13.12 14.22
CA GLY A 566 12.58 -13.34 13.00
C GLY A 566 12.14 -14.78 12.80
N GLU A 567 13.06 -15.74 12.96
CA GLU A 567 12.75 -17.16 12.81
C GLU A 567 11.80 -17.67 13.90
N ILE A 568 12.01 -17.23 15.14
CA ILE A 568 11.13 -17.57 16.27
C ILE A 568 9.73 -17.00 16.04
N ALA A 569 9.64 -15.75 15.57
CA ALA A 569 8.38 -15.12 15.24
C ALA A 569 7.68 -15.83 14.08
N LEU A 570 8.40 -16.24 13.05
CA LEU A 570 7.84 -17.03 11.94
C LEU A 570 7.19 -18.33 12.45
N ASP A 571 7.89 -19.08 13.30
CA ASP A 571 7.34 -20.30 13.90
C ASP A 571 6.09 -20.01 14.76
N LEU A 572 6.10 -18.91 15.52
CA LEU A 572 4.95 -18.48 16.31
C LEU A 572 3.76 -18.05 15.44
N TRP A 573 4.01 -17.35 14.33
CA TRP A 573 2.98 -16.94 13.36
C TRP A 573 2.33 -18.18 12.74
N LYS A 574 3.13 -19.18 12.33
CA LYS A 574 2.63 -20.46 11.82
C LYS A 574 1.82 -21.20 12.87
N ALA A 575 2.35 -21.35 14.08
CA ALA A 575 1.70 -22.11 15.15
C ALA A 575 0.36 -21.49 15.62
N ARG A 576 0.23 -20.16 15.55
CA ARG A 576 -0.96 -19.43 16.01
C ARG A 576 -1.85 -18.91 14.88
N ASN A 577 -1.48 -19.13 13.62
CA ASN A 577 -2.15 -18.62 12.43
C ASN A 577 -2.46 -17.11 12.52
N LEU A 578 -1.43 -16.31 12.84
CA LEU A 578 -1.59 -14.88 13.05
C LEU A 578 -1.73 -14.12 11.73
N ASP A 579 -2.87 -13.46 11.54
CA ASP A 579 -3.10 -12.52 10.44
C ASP A 579 -2.62 -11.11 10.83
N LYS A 580 -1.31 -10.97 11.01
CA LYS A 580 -0.64 -9.73 11.44
C LYS A 580 0.62 -9.51 10.62
N LYS A 581 0.95 -8.24 10.34
CA LYS A 581 2.13 -7.91 9.54
C LYS A 581 3.40 -8.18 10.32
N LEU A 582 4.41 -8.70 9.63
CA LEU A 582 5.69 -9.09 10.21
C LEU A 582 6.81 -8.54 9.34
N ILE A 583 7.64 -7.67 9.91
CA ILE A 583 8.83 -7.14 9.26
C ILE A 583 10.05 -7.63 10.03
N VAL A 584 11.01 -8.20 9.32
CA VAL A 584 12.19 -8.81 9.91
C VAL A 584 13.45 -8.30 9.23
N LEU A 585 14.41 -7.76 9.98
CA LEU A 585 15.76 -7.53 9.47
C LEU A 585 16.58 -8.80 9.70
N SER A 586 16.84 -9.54 8.61
CA SER A 586 17.43 -10.88 8.65
C SER A 586 17.97 -11.27 7.28
N LYS A 587 19.05 -12.07 7.26
CA LYS A 587 19.55 -12.78 6.06
C LYS A 587 19.18 -14.28 6.07
N SER A 588 18.27 -14.70 6.96
CA SER A 588 17.84 -16.09 7.10
C SER A 588 17.04 -16.58 5.88
N SER A 589 17.46 -17.72 5.34
CA SER A 589 16.73 -18.44 4.28
C SER A 589 15.33 -18.87 4.74
N LYS A 590 15.18 -19.23 6.02
CA LYS A 590 13.89 -19.57 6.64
C LYS A 590 12.93 -18.38 6.65
N VAL A 591 13.44 -17.18 6.93
CA VAL A 591 12.65 -15.94 6.85
C VAL A 591 12.26 -15.63 5.41
N THR A 592 13.17 -15.84 4.45
CA THR A 592 12.88 -15.69 3.02
C THR A 592 11.74 -16.63 2.59
N GLU A 593 11.74 -17.88 3.03
CA GLU A 593 10.64 -18.81 2.77
C GLU A 593 9.33 -18.34 3.40
N GLY A 594 9.38 -17.76 4.61
CA GLY A 594 8.25 -17.09 5.24
C GLY A 594 7.67 -15.93 4.43
N VAL A 595 8.48 -15.23 3.62
CA VAL A 595 7.99 -14.24 2.65
C VAL A 595 7.22 -14.91 1.51
N LYS A 596 7.73 -16.03 0.97
CA LYS A 596 7.07 -16.79 -0.10
C LYS A 596 5.71 -17.34 0.34
N GLU A 597 5.63 -17.81 1.57
CA GLU A 597 4.39 -18.29 2.19
C GLU A 597 3.41 -17.16 2.55
N GLY A 598 3.81 -15.89 2.41
CA GLY A 598 2.98 -14.72 2.72
C GLY A 598 2.85 -14.39 4.21
N ILE A 599 3.65 -15.04 5.07
CA ILE A 599 3.64 -14.81 6.52
C ILE A 599 4.50 -13.59 6.89
N VAL A 600 5.71 -13.50 6.32
CA VAL A 600 6.60 -12.35 6.49
C VAL A 600 6.23 -11.32 5.43
N SER A 601 5.83 -10.13 5.87
CA SER A 601 5.38 -9.05 4.99
C SER A 601 6.54 -8.39 4.24
N SER A 602 7.66 -8.19 4.94
CA SER A 602 8.92 -7.70 4.37
C SER A 602 10.12 -8.22 5.16
N GLN A 603 11.17 -8.60 4.46
CA GLN A 603 12.47 -8.95 5.02
C GLN A 603 13.50 -7.91 4.58
N ILE A 604 14.21 -7.29 5.52
CA ILE A 604 15.31 -6.36 5.23
C ILE A 604 16.62 -7.11 5.33
N VAL A 605 17.41 -7.08 4.25
CA VAL A 605 18.52 -8.00 4.01
C VAL A 605 19.82 -7.25 3.80
N GLN A 606 20.89 -7.78 4.40
CA GLN A 606 22.27 -7.29 4.27
C GLN A 606 23.00 -7.97 3.12
N ARG A 607 24.17 -7.43 2.71
CA ARG A 607 24.99 -7.98 1.62
C ARG A 607 26.25 -8.67 2.13
N ASN A 608 26.09 -9.70 2.96
CA ASN A 608 27.18 -10.41 3.64
C ASN A 608 28.32 -10.84 2.71
N ALA A 609 28.04 -11.52 1.59
CA ALA A 609 29.06 -11.91 0.61
C ALA A 609 29.94 -10.72 0.16
N LEU A 610 29.30 -9.58 -0.10
CA LEU A 610 29.98 -8.39 -0.59
C LEU A 610 30.95 -7.82 0.46
N TRP A 611 30.72 -8.07 1.75
CA TRP A 611 31.66 -7.66 2.79
C TRP A 611 33.00 -8.39 2.65
N GLY A 612 32.97 -9.71 2.47
CA GLY A 612 34.17 -10.54 2.29
C GLY A 612 34.93 -10.18 1.02
N GLU A 613 34.20 -10.03 -0.09
CA GLU A 613 34.75 -9.61 -1.38
C GLU A 613 35.44 -8.24 -1.27
N MET A 614 34.75 -7.24 -0.73
CA MET A 614 35.31 -5.89 -0.63
C MET A 614 36.49 -5.83 0.35
N ALA A 615 36.44 -6.53 1.47
CA ALA A 615 37.54 -6.55 2.44
C ALA A 615 38.83 -7.10 1.83
N VAL A 616 38.78 -8.28 1.17
CA VAL A 616 39.96 -8.87 0.53
C VAL A 616 40.47 -8.00 -0.61
N ARG A 617 39.57 -7.52 -1.48
CA ARG A 617 39.93 -6.66 -2.62
C ARG A 617 40.64 -5.38 -2.17
N LEU A 618 40.15 -4.74 -1.11
CA LEU A 618 40.72 -3.48 -0.61
C LEU A 618 42.02 -3.72 0.17
N ILE A 619 42.15 -4.81 0.93
CA ILE A 619 43.44 -5.22 1.49
C ILE A 619 44.46 -5.44 0.36
N GLY A 620 44.09 -6.15 -0.70
CA GLY A 620 44.96 -6.35 -1.87
C GLY A 620 45.47 -5.03 -2.47
N LYS A 621 44.58 -4.02 -2.62
CA LYS A 621 44.98 -2.67 -3.06
C LYS A 621 45.98 -2.01 -2.11
N LEU A 622 45.75 -2.09 -0.80
CA LEU A 622 46.63 -1.50 0.22
C LEU A 622 48.00 -2.18 0.25
N LEU A 623 48.06 -3.48 0.01
CA LEU A 623 49.32 -4.24 -0.10
C LEU A 623 50.13 -3.85 -1.34
N GLN A 624 49.45 -3.39 -2.40
CA GLN A 624 50.08 -2.82 -3.60
C GLN A 624 50.46 -1.34 -3.45
N GLY A 625 50.20 -0.73 -2.29
CA GLY A 625 50.51 0.68 -2.02
C GLY A 625 49.48 1.67 -2.56
N SER A 626 48.29 1.20 -2.97
CA SER A 626 47.18 2.07 -3.39
C SER A 626 46.35 2.55 -2.19
N GLU A 627 45.66 3.67 -2.35
CA GLU A 627 44.68 4.16 -1.37
C GLU A 627 43.36 3.37 -1.45
N ALA A 628 42.64 3.29 -0.33
CA ALA A 628 41.33 2.68 -0.20
C ALA A 628 40.46 3.53 0.73
N ASP A 629 39.15 3.55 0.49
CA ASP A 629 38.20 4.25 1.36
C ASP A 629 38.21 3.65 2.76
N GLU A 630 38.19 4.53 3.77
CA GLU A 630 38.23 4.12 5.18
C GLU A 630 36.94 3.41 5.62
N MET A 631 35.80 3.76 5.02
CA MET A 631 34.50 3.14 5.29
C MET A 631 33.76 2.84 3.99
N VAL A 632 33.20 1.64 3.90
CA VAL A 632 32.45 1.15 2.76
C VAL A 632 31.09 0.66 3.24
N ASP A 633 30.04 1.34 2.78
CA ASP A 633 28.67 0.87 2.93
C ASP A 633 28.27 0.03 1.72
N THR A 634 27.88 -1.21 1.99
CA THR A 634 27.35 -2.15 0.99
C THR A 634 25.84 -2.04 0.79
N GLY A 635 25.16 -1.28 1.65
CA GLY A 635 23.73 -1.07 1.64
C GLY A 635 22.91 -2.31 2.04
N MET A 636 21.60 -2.11 2.11
CA MET A 636 20.60 -3.15 2.40
C MET A 636 19.47 -3.11 1.37
N TYR A 637 18.67 -4.17 1.28
CA TYR A 637 17.53 -4.25 0.36
C TYR A 637 16.34 -4.97 0.99
N GLU A 638 15.14 -4.76 0.44
CA GLU A 638 13.90 -5.41 0.88
C GLU A 638 13.58 -6.61 -0.02
N ILE A 639 13.27 -7.75 0.61
CA ILE A 639 12.59 -8.88 -0.02
C ILE A 639 11.13 -8.89 0.47
N ASN A 640 10.18 -8.97 -0.46
CA ASN A 640 8.74 -9.04 -0.20
C ASN A 640 8.03 -9.90 -1.26
N ALA A 641 6.70 -10.05 -1.11
CA ALA A 641 5.88 -10.88 -1.99
C ALA A 641 5.96 -10.50 -3.49
N SER A 642 6.32 -9.25 -3.83
CA SER A 642 6.41 -8.80 -5.22
C SER A 642 7.75 -9.11 -5.88
N ASN A 643 8.83 -9.30 -5.11
CA ASN A 643 10.19 -9.38 -5.65
C ASN A 643 10.99 -10.62 -5.19
N TYR A 644 10.46 -11.48 -4.32
CA TYR A 644 11.21 -12.63 -3.80
C TYR A 644 11.75 -13.57 -4.89
N HIS A 645 11.05 -13.68 -6.02
CA HIS A 645 11.43 -14.53 -7.14
C HIS A 645 12.76 -14.11 -7.79
N ILE A 646 13.18 -12.85 -7.63
CA ILE A 646 14.47 -12.34 -8.10
C ILE A 646 15.61 -12.99 -7.29
N PHE A 647 15.38 -13.22 -6.00
CA PHE A 647 16.38 -13.73 -5.05
C PHE A 647 16.36 -15.26 -4.93
N ASP A 648 15.41 -15.95 -5.56
CA ASP A 648 15.28 -17.41 -5.56
C ASP A 648 16.22 -18.11 -6.57
N MET A 649 16.94 -17.33 -7.39
CA MET A 649 17.77 -17.84 -8.48
C MET A 649 19.13 -18.43 -8.05
N HIS A 650 19.46 -18.40 -6.75
CA HIS A 650 20.66 -19.07 -6.22
C HIS A 650 20.44 -20.55 -5.82
N ASN A 651 19.24 -21.10 -6.01
CA ASN A 651 18.91 -22.49 -5.68
C ASN A 651 18.76 -23.42 -6.91
N LYS A 652 19.41 -23.10 -8.04
CA LYS A 652 19.47 -24.01 -9.21
C LYS A 652 20.89 -24.34 -9.62
#